data_AF-A0A2N2GEU3-F1
#
_entry.id   AF-A0A2N2GEU3-F1
#
_cell.length_a   1.000
_cell.length_b   1.000
_cell.length_c   1.000
_cell.angle_alpha   90.00
_cell.angle_beta   90.00
_cell.angle_gamma   90.00
#
_symmetry.space_group_name_H-M   'P 1'
#
loop_
_entity.id
_entity.type
_entity.pdbx_description
1 polymer ?
#
loop_
_entity_poly.entity_id
_entity_poly.type
_entity_poly.pdbx_seq_one_letter_code
_entity_poly.pdbx_strand_id
1 'polypeptide(L)'
;MIKKANHKIRSLSLILTLTLLPLIGCSVNKEVIPKNQSEAGSFHIAVLSVAEWDKYRDDLMPKFNIDSQKALELVMPTTGTWEDKTIDSMSGGLRIALPTGEKSGTESKNTSTENSKDNGKIIEASIPKTLTENQLAVDPMLRYLSATALYQEVKLLNRYLEDSTCESDFIPYIVRLQISIMPHLRNLPYDSYINLSFFTSETKLQKNARNINNTPLVLPLLVTDNLENILHMKSSDKLRQIAAYLALAYQGVGLGAEFQKKYENIQNILGKDFNSILTVGRVSDNTMRARIGALKQIDSGYAMIPRTHNITFLLLAHKNAKYVEISSKATMVNVKDGKELPGRSGLNLLFDELIDAYVESKQIKECHLDDFAAKADIKELMMNVQIAHNNCSNKEDLQKCLQDHGWNKNLYKLLQEMSDDIEANDWREFNKLARCLTPYPDQLWTDFVSKVYAGTQWDVTRFSLPEKKAQELYDQVAVLQDDGVNTSTILLRGKNLNVSELDPTLHIQKNNTSPYLLAPQNIEILSHGTVAKLAFPSLKIWGLGDAGNYILKLQTPSKPLDVIYLIKPAPPKRLGYKVTVPASIITADNSGKGTLQLIINKDNENPAEKIFLEIMGAQIEKIVSTPDKIIGKQGETQWFVSKNGILNLSLANLNDNAEVIINFYNEKKEKHEQIVRPVSKR
;
A
#
# COMPACT_ATOMS: atom_id res chain seq x y z
N MET A 1 -85.67 11.57 -42.18
CA MET A 1 -84.64 10.50 -42.23
C MET A 1 -83.34 10.83 -41.49
N ILE A 2 -82.79 12.06 -41.57
CA ILE A 2 -81.45 12.43 -41.05
C ILE A 2 -81.20 12.03 -39.57
N LYS A 3 -82.18 12.15 -38.65
CA LYS A 3 -82.00 11.75 -37.24
C LYS A 3 -81.67 10.25 -37.02
N LYS A 4 -82.09 9.33 -37.91
CA LYS A 4 -81.74 7.89 -37.79
C LYS A 4 -80.30 7.59 -38.25
N ALA A 5 -79.68 8.44 -39.07
CA ALA A 5 -78.30 8.26 -39.51
C ALA A 5 -77.29 8.58 -38.38
N ASN A 6 -77.48 9.71 -37.69
CA ASN A 6 -76.57 10.12 -36.59
C ASN A 6 -76.51 9.12 -35.44
N HIS A 7 -77.59 8.38 -35.16
CA HIS A 7 -77.57 7.39 -34.09
C HIS A 7 -76.76 6.14 -34.45
N LYS A 8 -76.75 5.72 -35.73
CA LYS A 8 -75.90 4.63 -36.22
C LYS A 8 -74.43 5.01 -36.26
N ILE A 9 -74.10 6.25 -36.63
CA ILE A 9 -72.71 6.74 -36.68
C ILE A 9 -72.12 6.80 -35.26
N ARG A 10 -72.89 7.29 -34.26
CA ARG A 10 -72.45 7.29 -32.86
C ARG A 10 -72.27 5.89 -32.27
N SER A 11 -73.16 4.93 -32.58
CA SER A 11 -72.96 3.54 -32.15
C SER A 11 -71.75 2.88 -32.81
N LEU A 12 -71.50 3.15 -34.10
CA LEU A 12 -70.32 2.60 -34.81
C LEU A 12 -69.02 3.16 -34.22
N SER A 13 -68.97 4.47 -33.95
CA SER A 13 -67.81 5.11 -33.32
C SER A 13 -67.51 4.55 -31.93
N LEU A 14 -68.54 4.33 -31.10
CA LEU A 14 -68.37 3.81 -29.74
C LEU A 14 -67.85 2.37 -29.76
N ILE A 15 -68.42 1.52 -30.63
CA ILE A 15 -67.97 0.13 -30.81
C ILE A 15 -66.53 0.10 -31.30
N LEU A 16 -66.17 0.91 -32.30
CA LEU A 16 -64.82 0.96 -32.85
C LEU A 16 -63.78 1.37 -31.79
N THR A 17 -64.08 2.38 -30.95
CA THR A 17 -63.20 2.75 -29.84
C THR A 17 -63.08 1.66 -28.77
N LEU A 18 -64.16 0.94 -28.47
CA LEU A 18 -64.14 -0.13 -27.46
C LEU A 18 -63.37 -1.37 -27.95
N THR A 19 -63.38 -1.66 -29.25
CA THR A 19 -62.61 -2.76 -29.85
C THR A 19 -61.13 -2.46 -30.07
N LEU A 20 -60.73 -1.18 -30.13
CA LEU A 20 -59.33 -0.78 -30.32
C LEU A 20 -58.56 -0.60 -28.99
N LEU A 21 -59.23 -0.34 -27.86
CA LEU A 21 -58.58 -0.26 -26.54
C LEU A 21 -57.76 -1.52 -26.14
N PRO A 22 -58.25 -2.77 -26.32
CA PRO A 22 -57.48 -3.96 -25.93
C PRO A 22 -56.27 -4.26 -26.83
N LEU A 23 -56.15 -3.62 -28.01
CA LEU A 23 -54.99 -3.77 -28.90
C LEU A 23 -53.81 -2.85 -28.54
N ILE A 24 -54.02 -1.87 -27.64
CA ILE A 24 -52.97 -0.98 -27.11
C ILE A 24 -52.45 -1.48 -25.75
N GLY A 25 -53.16 -2.42 -25.12
CA GLY A 25 -52.77 -3.05 -23.86
C GLY A 25 -51.76 -4.18 -24.04
N CYS A 26 -50.77 -4.24 -23.15
CA CYS A 26 -49.90 -5.41 -22.94
C CYS A 26 -48.89 -5.75 -24.06
N SER A 27 -48.20 -4.74 -24.60
CA SER A 27 -46.75 -4.92 -24.86
C SER A 27 -46.01 -5.05 -23.53
N VAL A 28 -46.26 -6.15 -22.81
CA VAL A 28 -45.46 -6.54 -21.65
C VAL A 28 -44.06 -6.79 -22.19
N ASN A 29 -43.13 -5.89 -21.90
CA ASN A 29 -41.71 -6.09 -22.17
C ASN A 29 -41.30 -7.35 -21.43
N LYS A 30 -41.24 -8.48 -22.15
CA LYS A 30 -40.69 -9.72 -21.61
C LYS A 30 -39.25 -9.41 -21.21
N GLU A 31 -38.98 -9.45 -19.91
CA GLU A 31 -37.64 -9.32 -19.35
C GLU A 31 -36.75 -10.33 -20.10
N VAL A 32 -35.75 -9.83 -20.83
CA VAL A 32 -34.86 -10.68 -21.63
C VAL A 32 -33.91 -11.35 -20.65
N ILE A 33 -34.32 -12.52 -20.17
CA ILE A 33 -33.52 -13.35 -19.28
C ILE A 33 -32.42 -13.98 -20.12
N PRO A 34 -31.13 -13.70 -19.86
CA PRO A 34 -30.03 -14.34 -20.55
C PRO A 34 -30.04 -15.84 -20.24
N LYS A 35 -29.68 -16.68 -21.21
CA LYS A 35 -29.66 -18.15 -21.02
C LYS A 35 -28.36 -18.65 -20.39
N ASN A 36 -27.29 -17.88 -20.52
CA ASN A 36 -25.93 -18.21 -20.11
C ASN A 36 -25.14 -16.92 -19.79
N GLN A 37 -23.99 -17.07 -19.14
CA GLN A 37 -23.19 -15.92 -18.71
C GLN A 37 -22.71 -15.03 -19.87
N SER A 38 -22.32 -15.61 -21.02
CA SER A 38 -21.91 -14.83 -22.19
C SER A 38 -23.01 -13.97 -22.82
N GLU A 39 -24.28 -14.34 -22.67
CA GLU A 39 -25.42 -13.50 -23.05
C GLU A 39 -25.67 -12.36 -22.04
N ALA A 40 -25.26 -12.54 -20.79
CA ALA A 40 -25.47 -11.56 -19.73
C ALA A 40 -24.40 -10.45 -19.70
N GLY A 41 -23.14 -10.79 -19.95
CA GLY A 41 -22.04 -9.81 -20.01
C GLY A 41 -20.65 -10.44 -20.11
N SER A 42 -19.63 -9.59 -20.17
CA SER A 42 -18.22 -9.97 -20.13
C SER A 42 -17.52 -9.48 -18.86
N PHE A 43 -16.40 -10.14 -18.56
CA PHE A 43 -15.46 -9.80 -17.51
C PHE A 43 -14.09 -9.59 -18.12
N HIS A 44 -13.33 -8.63 -17.59
CA HIS A 44 -11.97 -8.35 -18.05
C HIS A 44 -11.07 -8.09 -16.85
N ILE A 45 -9.93 -8.77 -16.78
CA ILE A 45 -8.96 -8.64 -15.70
C ILE A 45 -7.62 -8.16 -16.25
N ALA A 46 -7.09 -7.09 -15.64
CA ALA A 46 -5.80 -6.52 -16.01
C ALA A 46 -4.94 -6.26 -14.77
N VAL A 47 -3.66 -6.63 -14.83
CA VAL A 47 -2.68 -6.31 -13.79
C VAL A 47 -2.13 -4.91 -14.06
N LEU A 48 -2.39 -3.96 -13.16
CA LEU A 48 -1.98 -2.56 -13.34
C LEU A 48 -0.56 -2.28 -12.84
N SER A 49 -0.18 -2.88 -11.71
CA SER A 49 1.13 -2.65 -11.10
C SER A 49 1.52 -3.80 -10.18
N VAL A 50 2.82 -4.10 -10.16
CA VAL A 50 3.44 -5.14 -9.34
C VAL A 50 4.73 -4.54 -8.78
N ALA A 51 4.92 -4.59 -7.47
CA ALA A 51 6.14 -4.08 -6.84
C ALA A 51 6.50 -4.88 -5.59
N GLU A 52 7.78 -4.95 -5.22
CA GLU A 52 8.20 -5.55 -3.95
C GLU A 52 7.62 -4.77 -2.77
N TRP A 53 7.05 -5.48 -1.79
CA TRP A 53 6.41 -4.89 -0.63
C TRP A 53 7.37 -4.07 0.23
N ASP A 54 8.60 -4.54 0.45
CA ASP A 54 9.59 -3.84 1.29
C ASP A 54 9.89 -2.40 0.86
N LYS A 55 9.69 -2.08 -0.42
CA LYS A 55 9.87 -0.72 -0.97
C LYS A 55 8.74 0.25 -0.60
N TYR A 56 7.58 -0.28 -0.19
CA TYR A 56 6.37 0.48 0.15
C TYR A 56 5.87 0.23 1.56
N ARG A 57 6.37 -0.81 2.25
CA ARG A 57 5.98 -1.19 3.61
C ARG A 57 5.96 0.02 4.54
N ASP A 58 7.08 0.74 4.62
CA ASP A 58 7.23 1.85 5.54
C ASP A 58 6.31 3.05 5.19
N ASP A 59 5.76 3.14 3.97
CA ASP A 59 4.81 4.20 3.57
C ASP A 59 3.34 3.78 3.61
N LEU A 60 3.06 2.48 3.44
CA LEU A 60 1.73 1.90 3.52
C LEU A 60 1.37 1.47 4.95
N MET A 61 2.35 1.19 5.80
CA MET A 61 2.14 1.05 7.24
C MET A 61 1.71 2.40 7.83
N PRO A 62 0.51 2.49 8.43
CA PRO A 62 -0.04 3.76 8.88
C PRO A 62 0.76 4.31 10.07
N LYS A 63 1.39 5.46 9.86
CA LYS A 63 2.23 6.21 10.83
C LYS A 63 1.38 6.94 11.90
N PHE A 64 0.31 6.31 12.40
CA PHE A 64 -0.58 6.89 13.43
C PHE A 64 0.12 7.00 14.77
N ASN A 65 0.88 8.09 14.96
CA ASN A 65 1.44 8.48 16.25
C ASN A 65 0.38 9.19 17.11
N ILE A 66 -0.71 8.46 17.38
CA ILE A 66 -1.74 8.79 18.36
C ILE A 66 -1.49 7.86 19.54
N ASP A 67 -0.96 8.42 20.61
CA ASP A 67 -0.97 7.76 21.91
C ASP A 67 -2.40 7.72 22.49
N SER A 68 -2.62 6.87 23.49
CA SER A 68 -3.94 6.68 24.10
C SER A 68 -4.49 7.94 24.78
N GLN A 69 -3.63 8.84 25.26
CA GLN A 69 -4.05 10.08 25.90
C GLN A 69 -4.53 11.08 24.85
N LYS A 70 -3.84 11.22 23.72
CA LYS A 70 -4.24 12.05 22.59
C LYS A 70 -5.51 11.55 21.90
N ALA A 71 -5.73 10.24 21.87
CA ALA A 71 -7.02 9.66 21.46
C ALA A 71 -8.16 10.06 22.40
N LEU A 72 -7.91 10.05 23.72
CA LEU A 72 -8.86 10.45 24.76
C LEU A 72 -9.17 11.97 24.69
N GLU A 73 -8.14 12.80 24.55
CA GLU A 73 -8.23 14.27 24.42
C GLU A 73 -9.01 14.71 23.16
N LEU A 74 -8.98 13.94 22.08
CA LEU A 74 -9.77 14.19 20.87
C LEU A 74 -11.26 13.81 21.02
N VAL A 75 -11.63 13.10 22.09
CA VAL A 75 -12.97 12.56 22.32
C VAL A 75 -13.67 13.32 23.45
N MET A 76 -13.04 13.44 24.62
CA MET A 76 -13.63 14.01 25.83
C MET A 76 -14.29 15.40 25.68
N PRO A 77 -13.70 16.40 24.98
CA PRO A 77 -14.29 17.74 24.87
C PRO A 77 -15.64 17.74 24.15
N THR A 78 -15.84 16.78 23.25
CA THR A 78 -17.09 16.64 22.50
C THR A 78 -18.14 15.83 23.23
N THR A 79 -17.80 15.06 24.29
CA THR A 79 -18.78 14.21 25.01
C THR A 79 -19.49 14.99 26.10
N GLY A 80 -18.75 15.72 26.94
CA GLY A 80 -19.35 16.55 27.99
C GLY A 80 -20.28 17.62 27.41
N THR A 81 -19.89 18.24 26.28
CA THR A 81 -20.74 19.21 25.57
C THR A 81 -22.00 18.61 24.92
N TRP A 82 -22.11 17.28 24.84
CA TRP A 82 -23.34 16.57 24.44
C TRP A 82 -24.20 16.18 25.64
N GLU A 83 -23.60 15.73 26.74
CA GLU A 83 -24.31 15.43 27.99
C GLU A 83 -25.01 16.69 28.52
N ASP A 84 -24.29 17.82 28.60
CA ASP A 84 -24.85 19.11 29.01
C ASP A 84 -26.02 19.54 28.10
N LYS A 85 -25.88 19.46 26.77
CA LYS A 85 -26.95 19.84 25.82
C LYS A 85 -28.15 18.89 25.85
N THR A 86 -27.95 17.62 26.17
CA THR A 86 -29.05 16.66 26.29
C THR A 86 -29.82 16.89 27.60
N ILE A 87 -29.13 17.22 28.68
CA ILE A 87 -29.73 17.59 29.98
C ILE A 87 -30.44 18.96 29.88
N ASP A 88 -29.86 19.95 29.19
CA ASP A 88 -30.49 21.25 28.94
C ASP A 88 -31.73 21.16 28.04
N SER A 89 -31.71 20.30 27.01
CA SER A 89 -32.90 20.10 26.16
C SER A 89 -34.00 19.30 26.84
N MET A 90 -33.66 18.32 27.69
CA MET A 90 -34.66 17.62 28.52
C MET A 90 -35.25 18.52 29.63
N SER A 91 -34.42 19.32 30.31
CA SER A 91 -34.89 20.24 31.36
C SER A 91 -35.64 21.45 30.78
N GLY A 92 -35.27 21.93 29.58
CA GLY A 92 -36.02 22.92 28.82
C GLY A 92 -37.38 22.42 28.33
N GLY A 93 -37.48 21.14 27.94
CA GLY A 93 -38.73 20.50 27.53
C GLY A 93 -39.70 20.14 28.67
N LEU A 94 -39.19 19.98 29.90
CA LEU A 94 -40.00 19.60 31.07
C LEU A 94 -40.64 20.78 31.82
N ARG A 95 -40.59 22.01 31.28
CA ARG A 95 -41.44 23.12 31.72
C ARG A 95 -42.86 23.02 31.13
N ILE A 96 -43.50 21.85 31.31
CA ILE A 96 -44.95 21.72 31.13
C ILE A 96 -45.61 22.49 32.28
N ALA A 97 -46.34 23.54 31.95
CA ALA A 97 -47.04 24.35 32.93
C ALA A 97 -48.12 23.52 33.64
N LEU A 98 -47.99 23.39 34.97
CA LEU A 98 -49.13 23.06 35.84
C LEU A 98 -50.15 24.21 35.72
N PRO A 99 -51.43 23.93 35.42
CA PRO A 99 -52.43 24.99 35.28
C PRO A 99 -52.78 25.58 36.65
N THR A 100 -52.19 26.73 36.98
CA THR A 100 -52.64 27.58 38.08
C THR A 100 -53.79 28.47 37.61
N GLY A 101 -54.95 28.35 38.27
CA GLY A 101 -56.15 29.11 37.93
C GLY A 101 -56.07 30.59 38.32
N GLU A 102 -56.61 31.43 37.45
CA GLU A 102 -57.22 32.76 37.67
C GLU A 102 -57.29 33.26 39.13
N LYS A 103 -56.89 34.50 39.50
CA LYS A 103 -57.42 35.79 39.02
C LYS A 103 -56.72 36.99 39.70
N SER A 104 -56.93 38.19 39.15
CA SER A 104 -56.57 39.53 39.70
C SER A 104 -55.06 39.89 39.68
N GLY A 105 -54.63 41.10 39.28
CA GLY A 105 -55.36 42.24 38.71
C GLY A 105 -54.49 43.52 38.58
N THR A 106 -54.92 44.44 37.71
CA THR A 106 -54.63 45.90 37.74
C THR A 106 -53.26 46.44 37.25
N GLU A 107 -53.30 47.05 36.05
CA GLU A 107 -52.60 48.30 35.62
C GLU A 107 -51.05 48.38 35.59
N SER A 108 -50.40 49.18 34.71
CA SER A 108 -50.91 50.39 34.05
C SER A 108 -50.46 50.60 32.59
N LYS A 109 -51.10 51.59 31.97
CA LYS A 109 -51.10 52.01 30.56
C LYS A 109 -50.65 53.47 30.51
N ASN A 110 -50.13 53.96 29.37
CA ASN A 110 -50.33 55.33 28.78
C ASN A 110 -49.18 55.75 27.85
N THR A 111 -49.39 56.36 26.66
CA THR A 111 -50.63 56.62 25.87
C THR A 111 -50.27 56.86 24.38
N SER A 112 -51.27 56.78 23.47
CA SER A 112 -51.45 57.54 22.19
C SER A 112 -50.34 57.51 21.11
N THR A 113 -50.56 57.36 19.79
CA THR A 113 -51.71 57.14 18.85
C THR A 113 -51.08 56.80 17.45
N GLU A 114 -51.73 56.41 16.33
CA GLU A 114 -53.15 56.27 15.93
C GLU A 114 -53.36 55.26 14.76
N ASN A 115 -54.62 55.14 14.30
CA ASN A 115 -55.18 54.84 12.97
C ASN A 115 -54.25 54.65 11.73
N SER A 116 -54.56 53.81 10.72
CA SER A 116 -55.73 52.95 10.44
C SER A 116 -55.51 52.07 9.18
N LYS A 117 -55.95 50.78 9.21
CA LYS A 117 -56.36 49.91 8.06
C LYS A 117 -55.31 49.57 6.97
N ASP A 118 -55.34 48.44 6.27
CA ASP A 118 -55.98 47.12 6.43
C ASP A 118 -55.35 46.16 5.36
N ASN A 119 -55.68 44.87 5.42
CA ASN A 119 -55.47 43.81 4.42
C ASN A 119 -54.12 43.07 4.38
N GLY A 120 -54.16 41.85 4.94
CA GLY A 120 -53.75 40.67 4.17
C GLY A 120 -52.27 40.31 4.18
N LYS A 121 -51.68 40.02 5.35
CA LYS A 121 -50.37 39.34 5.41
C LYS A 121 -50.52 37.88 5.84
N ILE A 122 -50.05 36.98 4.98
CA ILE A 122 -49.88 35.54 5.25
C ILE A 122 -49.05 35.39 6.54
N ILE A 123 -49.44 34.45 7.41
CA ILE A 123 -48.63 34.09 8.59
C ILE A 123 -47.39 33.35 8.08
N GLU A 124 -46.32 34.12 7.80
CA GLU A 124 -44.97 33.57 7.72
C GLU A 124 -44.62 32.98 9.10
N ALA A 125 -44.71 31.66 9.20
CA ALA A 125 -44.17 30.91 10.33
C ALA A 125 -42.69 31.27 10.45
N SER A 126 -42.38 32.11 11.43
CA SER A 126 -41.05 32.66 11.63
C SER A 126 -40.14 31.57 12.20
N ILE A 127 -39.51 30.82 11.30
CA ILE A 127 -38.51 29.80 11.65
C ILE A 127 -37.44 30.50 12.50
N PRO A 128 -37.16 30.05 13.74
CA PRO A 128 -36.22 30.72 14.63
C PRO A 128 -34.84 30.85 13.98
N LYS A 129 -34.39 32.08 13.76
CA LYS A 129 -33.17 32.42 13.02
C LYS A 129 -31.89 32.26 13.86
N THR A 130 -31.88 31.28 14.76
CA THR A 130 -30.83 31.00 15.76
C THR A 130 -30.34 29.55 15.70
N LEU A 131 -30.25 29.01 14.47
CA LEU A 131 -29.67 27.70 14.15
C LEU A 131 -28.62 27.80 13.04
N THR A 132 -27.79 28.84 13.12
CA THR A 132 -26.54 28.93 12.36
C THR A 132 -25.40 28.22 13.11
N GLU A 133 -24.69 27.35 12.40
CA GLU A 133 -23.32 26.87 12.67
C GLU A 133 -23.02 26.05 13.94
N ASN A 134 -23.98 25.78 14.82
CA ASN A 134 -23.75 24.86 15.94
C ASN A 134 -23.77 23.38 15.51
N GLN A 135 -22.64 22.97 14.91
CA GLN A 135 -22.03 21.64 14.90
C GLN A 135 -22.97 20.43 15.06
N LEU A 136 -23.20 19.71 13.96
CA LEU A 136 -23.57 18.29 13.97
C LEU A 136 -22.39 17.46 14.54
N ALA A 137 -22.18 17.54 15.84
CA ALA A 137 -21.13 16.84 16.54
C ALA A 137 -21.47 15.34 16.57
N VAL A 138 -20.87 14.58 15.66
CA VAL A 138 -20.94 13.11 15.65
C VAL A 138 -20.53 12.57 17.02
N ASP A 139 -21.33 11.65 17.57
CA ASP A 139 -21.14 11.04 18.89
C ASP A 139 -19.66 10.68 19.14
N PRO A 140 -19.03 11.25 20.18
CA PRO A 140 -17.62 11.01 20.51
C PRO A 140 -17.34 9.59 20.96
N MET A 141 -18.29 8.92 21.62
CA MET A 141 -18.16 7.51 21.96
C MET A 141 -18.12 6.67 20.68
N LEU A 142 -19.01 6.95 19.72
CA LEU A 142 -18.98 6.32 18.40
C LEU A 142 -17.68 6.64 17.63
N ARG A 143 -17.15 7.87 17.73
CA ARG A 143 -15.83 8.24 17.17
C ARG A 143 -14.70 7.44 17.82
N TYR A 144 -14.69 7.33 19.14
CA TYR A 144 -13.69 6.60 19.91
C TYR A 144 -13.70 5.11 19.59
N LEU A 145 -14.89 4.49 19.57
CA LEU A 145 -15.06 3.09 19.20
C LEU A 145 -14.65 2.84 17.74
N SER A 146 -15.03 3.73 16.81
CA SER A 146 -14.60 3.66 15.40
C SER A 146 -13.08 3.78 15.26
N ALA A 147 -12.45 4.71 15.99
CA ALA A 147 -11.01 4.93 15.95
C ALA A 147 -10.23 3.77 16.61
N THR A 148 -10.75 3.23 17.71
CA THR A 148 -10.15 2.09 18.42
C THR A 148 -10.26 0.81 17.59
N ALA A 149 -11.42 0.54 16.99
CA ALA A 149 -11.60 -0.59 16.08
C ALA A 149 -10.70 -0.46 14.84
N LEU A 150 -10.66 0.72 14.22
CA LEU A 150 -9.75 0.97 13.09
C LEU A 150 -8.28 0.81 13.49
N TYR A 151 -7.87 1.25 14.67
CA TYR A 151 -6.50 1.11 15.18
C TYR A 151 -6.13 -0.34 15.51
N GLN A 152 -7.05 -1.10 16.09
CA GLN A 152 -6.89 -2.53 16.36
C GLN A 152 -6.79 -3.32 15.06
N GLU A 153 -7.69 -3.07 14.11
CA GLU A 153 -7.66 -3.67 12.77
C GLU A 153 -6.35 -3.33 12.04
N VAL A 154 -5.94 -2.06 12.06
CA VAL A 154 -4.64 -1.61 11.54
C VAL A 154 -3.47 -2.35 12.18
N LYS A 155 -3.47 -2.54 13.50
CA LYS A 155 -2.40 -3.27 14.20
C LYS A 155 -2.40 -4.76 13.88
N LEU A 156 -3.57 -5.38 13.80
CA LEU A 156 -3.72 -6.78 13.41
C LEU A 156 -3.27 -6.98 11.96
N LEU A 157 -3.63 -6.07 11.04
CA LEU A 157 -3.17 -6.09 9.65
C LEU A 157 -1.66 -5.87 9.55
N ASN A 158 -1.10 -4.85 10.21
CA ASN A 158 0.35 -4.63 10.23
C ASN A 158 1.08 -5.87 10.75
N ARG A 159 0.59 -6.48 11.83
CA ARG A 159 1.19 -7.68 12.40
C ARG A 159 1.04 -8.90 11.49
N TYR A 160 -0.12 -9.07 10.86
CA TYR A 160 -0.36 -10.13 9.88
C TYR A 160 0.54 -9.98 8.65
N LEU A 161 0.79 -8.75 8.20
CA LEU A 161 1.74 -8.45 7.13
C LEU A 161 3.17 -8.77 7.58
N GLU A 162 3.64 -8.27 8.74
CA GLU A 162 4.94 -8.62 9.31
C GLU A 162 5.13 -10.14 9.42
N ASP A 163 4.23 -10.84 10.12
CA ASP A 163 4.35 -12.27 10.41
C ASP A 163 4.22 -13.14 9.15
N SER A 164 3.37 -12.77 8.18
CA SER A 164 3.27 -13.50 6.90
C SER A 164 4.53 -13.36 6.05
N THR A 165 5.27 -12.25 6.17
CA THR A 165 6.55 -12.06 5.45
C THR A 165 7.75 -12.82 6.04
N CYS A 166 7.56 -13.56 7.13
CA CYS A 166 8.64 -14.30 7.81
C CYS A 166 8.99 -15.67 7.18
N GLU A 167 8.25 -16.16 6.18
CA GLU A 167 8.59 -17.42 5.50
C GLU A 167 9.80 -17.23 4.56
N SER A 168 10.94 -17.84 4.90
CA SER A 168 12.27 -17.60 4.31
C SER A 168 12.42 -17.84 2.81
N ASP A 169 11.45 -18.49 2.17
CA ASP A 169 11.46 -18.83 0.76
C ASP A 169 10.52 -17.97 -0.11
N PHE A 170 9.69 -17.13 0.50
CA PHE A 170 8.77 -16.23 -0.20
C PHE A 170 9.24 -14.78 -0.21
N ILE A 171 8.96 -14.07 -1.31
CA ILE A 171 9.14 -12.63 -1.43
C ILE A 171 7.75 -11.99 -1.51
N PRO A 172 7.43 -11.00 -0.66
CA PRO A 172 6.16 -10.28 -0.71
C PRO A 172 6.15 -9.20 -1.80
N TYR A 173 5.09 -9.20 -2.60
CA TYR A 173 4.82 -8.21 -3.64
C TYR A 173 3.45 -7.57 -3.40
N ILE A 174 3.37 -6.25 -3.51
CA ILE A 174 2.08 -5.56 -3.64
C ILE A 174 1.65 -5.59 -5.10
N VAL A 175 0.43 -6.10 -5.34
CA VAL A 175 -0.17 -6.22 -6.67
C VAL A 175 -1.47 -5.44 -6.70
N ARG A 176 -1.67 -4.69 -7.79
CA ARG A 176 -2.93 -4.00 -8.08
C ARG A 176 -3.53 -4.57 -9.35
N LEU A 177 -4.73 -5.12 -9.19
CA LEU A 177 -5.55 -5.67 -10.25
C LEU A 177 -6.69 -4.72 -10.57
N GLN A 178 -7.10 -4.70 -11.84
CA GLN A 178 -8.29 -4.04 -12.32
C GLN A 178 -9.26 -5.11 -12.83
N ILE A 179 -10.48 -5.10 -12.31
CA ILE A 179 -11.57 -5.97 -12.75
C ILE A 179 -12.65 -5.09 -13.35
N SER A 180 -13.05 -5.37 -14.60
CA SER A 180 -14.16 -4.70 -15.26
C SER A 180 -15.30 -5.67 -15.56
N ILE A 181 -16.53 -5.23 -15.31
CA ILE A 181 -17.76 -5.89 -15.74
C ILE A 181 -18.38 -5.06 -16.85
N MET A 182 -18.80 -5.71 -17.94
CA MET A 182 -19.58 -5.09 -19.01
C MET A 182 -20.85 -5.91 -19.27
N PRO A 183 -22.01 -5.54 -18.70
CA PRO A 183 -23.27 -6.21 -18.98
C PRO A 183 -23.70 -5.97 -20.43
N HIS A 184 -24.04 -7.04 -21.15
CA HIS A 184 -24.54 -6.97 -22.53
C HIS A 184 -26.02 -6.52 -22.59
N LEU A 185 -26.79 -6.80 -21.53
CA LEU A 185 -28.17 -6.35 -21.37
C LEU A 185 -28.28 -5.42 -20.16
N ARG A 186 -29.15 -4.40 -20.27
CA ARG A 186 -29.42 -3.48 -19.15
C ARG A 186 -30.32 -4.14 -18.11
N ASN A 187 -30.24 -3.67 -16.87
CA ASN A 187 -31.13 -4.04 -15.77
C ASN A 187 -31.12 -5.53 -15.40
N LEU A 188 -30.00 -6.22 -15.68
CA LEU A 188 -29.81 -7.62 -15.31
C LEU A 188 -29.66 -7.77 -13.79
N PRO A 189 -30.51 -8.53 -13.08
CA PRO A 189 -30.47 -8.64 -11.62
C PRO A 189 -29.46 -9.69 -11.15
N TYR A 190 -28.20 -9.60 -11.58
CA TYR A 190 -27.15 -10.58 -11.27
C TYR A 190 -25.98 -9.95 -10.52
N ASP A 191 -25.65 -10.53 -9.37
CA ASP A 191 -24.35 -10.36 -8.73
C ASP A 191 -23.30 -11.16 -9.53
N SER A 192 -22.05 -10.69 -9.54
CA SER A 192 -20.94 -11.38 -10.20
C SER A 192 -19.89 -11.81 -9.19
N TYR A 193 -19.58 -13.10 -9.16
CA TYR A 193 -18.58 -13.70 -8.29
C TYR A 193 -17.39 -14.13 -9.12
N ILE A 194 -16.21 -13.58 -8.85
CA ILE A 194 -15.00 -13.76 -9.64
C ILE A 194 -13.94 -14.38 -8.73
N ASN A 195 -13.70 -15.68 -8.90
CA ASN A 195 -12.55 -16.35 -8.30
C ASN A 195 -11.29 -15.96 -9.08
N LEU A 196 -10.19 -15.71 -8.37
CA LEU A 196 -8.87 -15.38 -8.89
C LEU A 196 -7.87 -16.32 -8.22
N SER A 197 -7.41 -17.32 -8.96
CA SER A 197 -6.46 -18.35 -8.54
C SER A 197 -5.07 -18.03 -9.09
N PHE A 198 -4.06 -18.02 -8.23
CA PHE A 198 -2.71 -17.55 -8.55
C PHE A 198 -1.71 -18.72 -8.58
N PHE A 199 -0.82 -18.69 -9.57
CA PHE A 199 0.18 -19.75 -9.81
C PHE A 199 1.53 -19.14 -10.17
N THR A 200 2.64 -19.65 -9.61
CA THR A 200 3.98 -19.24 -10.02
C THR A 200 4.45 -20.08 -11.20
N SER A 201 4.93 -19.45 -12.27
CA SER A 201 5.56 -20.17 -13.38
C SER A 201 7.08 -20.20 -13.20
N GLU A 202 7.63 -21.39 -12.97
CA GLU A 202 9.08 -21.58 -12.95
C GLU A 202 9.64 -21.70 -14.38
N THR A 203 10.76 -21.02 -14.64
CA THR A 203 11.53 -21.29 -15.86
C THR A 203 12.07 -22.74 -15.83
N LYS A 204 12.02 -23.42 -16.99
CA LYS A 204 12.25 -24.86 -17.26
C LYS A 204 13.55 -25.53 -16.72
N LEU A 205 14.33 -24.86 -15.88
CA LEU A 205 15.64 -25.29 -15.35
C LEU A 205 15.58 -26.01 -13.99
N GLN A 206 14.51 -25.90 -13.20
CA GLN A 206 14.40 -26.56 -11.87
C GLN A 206 13.74 -27.96 -11.91
N LYS A 207 13.97 -28.74 -12.98
CA LYS A 207 13.34 -30.05 -13.26
C LYS A 207 13.47 -31.14 -12.18
N ASN A 208 14.30 -30.96 -11.15
CA ASN A 208 14.68 -32.02 -10.20
C ASN A 208 14.23 -31.80 -8.75
N ALA A 209 13.66 -30.64 -8.39
CA ALA A 209 13.20 -30.38 -7.02
C ALA A 209 11.71 -30.67 -6.87
N ARG A 210 11.34 -31.71 -6.11
CA ARG A 210 9.95 -32.03 -5.74
C ARG A 210 9.40 -31.09 -4.64
N ASN A 211 9.63 -29.79 -4.74
CA ASN A 211 9.12 -28.83 -3.75
C ASN A 211 7.66 -28.52 -4.05
N ILE A 212 6.78 -29.22 -3.32
CA ILE A 212 5.31 -29.21 -3.48
C ILE A 212 4.66 -27.86 -3.07
N ASN A 213 5.45 -26.91 -2.53
CA ASN A 213 4.97 -25.69 -1.87
C ASN A 213 5.34 -24.39 -2.63
N ASN A 214 5.43 -24.42 -3.95
CA ASN A 214 5.64 -23.20 -4.76
C ASN A 214 4.36 -22.35 -4.92
N THR A 215 3.19 -22.85 -4.50
CA THR A 215 1.91 -22.15 -4.60
C THR A 215 1.99 -20.78 -3.91
N PRO A 216 1.68 -19.66 -4.61
CA PRO A 216 1.78 -18.33 -4.01
C PRO A 216 0.65 -18.10 -3.00
N LEU A 217 0.95 -17.36 -1.92
CA LEU A 217 -0.03 -16.97 -0.91
C LEU A 217 -0.59 -15.58 -1.21
N VAL A 218 -1.92 -15.42 -1.18
CA VAL A 218 -2.64 -14.21 -1.61
C VAL A 218 -3.44 -13.62 -0.45
N LEU A 219 -3.13 -12.38 -0.07
CA LEU A 219 -3.71 -11.68 1.07
C LEU A 219 -4.37 -10.37 0.61
N PRO A 220 -5.71 -10.26 0.55
CA PRO A 220 -6.38 -9.03 0.15
C PRO A 220 -6.08 -7.89 1.13
N LEU A 221 -5.63 -6.74 0.62
CA LEU A 221 -5.33 -5.56 1.42
C LEU A 221 -6.60 -4.69 1.51
N LEU A 222 -7.18 -4.61 2.71
CA LEU A 222 -8.31 -3.75 3.11
C LEU A 222 -9.40 -3.51 2.04
N VAL A 223 -10.47 -4.30 2.13
CA VAL A 223 -11.66 -4.20 1.28
C VAL A 223 -12.33 -2.82 1.44
N THR A 224 -12.63 -2.17 0.30
CA THR A 224 -13.28 -0.86 0.25
C THR A 224 -14.66 -0.84 0.92
N ASP A 225 -15.37 -1.98 0.93
CA ASP A 225 -16.67 -2.17 1.59
C ASP A 225 -16.70 -1.68 3.05
N ASN A 226 -15.64 -1.90 3.85
CA ASN A 226 -15.66 -1.47 5.25
C ASN A 226 -15.67 0.05 5.37
N LEU A 227 -14.97 0.77 4.49
CA LEU A 227 -14.99 2.23 4.48
C LEU A 227 -16.29 2.78 3.88
N GLU A 228 -16.83 2.18 2.82
CA GLU A 228 -18.15 2.57 2.28
C GLU A 228 -19.25 2.34 3.30
N ASN A 229 -19.31 1.17 3.96
CA ASN A 229 -20.28 0.89 5.02
C ASN A 229 -20.12 1.86 6.21
N ILE A 230 -18.90 2.16 6.67
CA ILE A 230 -18.68 3.11 7.78
C ILE A 230 -19.07 4.56 7.38
N LEU A 231 -18.77 4.97 6.15
CA LEU A 231 -19.19 6.28 5.62
C LEU A 231 -20.72 6.35 5.44
N HIS A 232 -21.36 5.24 5.05
CA HIS A 232 -22.80 5.15 4.86
C HIS A 232 -23.59 5.00 6.16
N MET A 233 -23.09 4.30 7.18
CA MET A 233 -23.66 4.34 8.54
C MET A 233 -23.71 5.79 9.03
N LYS A 234 -22.60 6.54 8.91
CA LYS A 234 -22.56 7.98 9.22
C LYS A 234 -23.53 8.82 8.38
N SER A 235 -23.88 8.40 7.16
CA SER A 235 -24.91 9.06 6.34
C SER A 235 -26.34 8.72 6.79
N SER A 236 -26.59 7.46 7.17
CA SER A 236 -27.88 6.98 7.67
C SER A 236 -28.21 7.58 9.02
N ASP A 237 -27.24 7.66 9.94
CA ASP A 237 -27.41 8.33 11.23
C ASP A 237 -27.67 9.82 11.08
N LYS A 238 -26.99 10.50 10.14
CA LYS A 238 -27.31 11.89 9.77
C LYS A 238 -28.73 12.03 9.22
N LEU A 239 -29.17 11.12 8.35
CA LEU A 239 -30.53 11.15 7.80
C LEU A 239 -31.60 10.84 8.86
N ARG A 240 -31.32 9.94 9.82
CA ARG A 240 -32.16 9.69 10.99
C ARG A 240 -32.24 10.92 11.90
N GLN A 241 -31.12 11.60 12.16
CA GLN A 241 -31.10 12.85 12.92
C GLN A 241 -31.87 13.97 12.19
N ILE A 242 -31.73 14.11 10.88
CA ILE A 242 -32.51 15.05 10.06
C ILE A 242 -34.00 14.69 10.09
N ALA A 243 -34.37 13.41 9.98
CA ALA A 243 -35.76 12.96 10.05
C ALA A 243 -36.38 13.17 11.44
N ALA A 244 -35.64 12.93 12.52
CA ALA A 244 -36.07 13.20 13.89
C ALA A 244 -36.21 14.71 14.15
N TYR A 245 -35.27 15.52 13.66
CA TYR A 245 -35.33 16.98 13.73
C TYR A 245 -36.55 17.54 12.96
N LEU A 246 -36.80 17.03 11.74
CA LEU A 246 -37.99 17.36 10.97
C LEU A 246 -39.28 16.92 11.67
N ALA A 247 -39.31 15.75 12.31
CA ALA A 247 -40.48 15.30 13.08
C ALA A 247 -40.77 16.23 14.28
N LEU A 248 -39.74 16.64 15.02
CA LEU A 248 -39.87 17.58 16.14
C LEU A 248 -40.30 18.98 15.68
N ALA A 249 -39.73 19.48 14.58
CA ALA A 249 -40.09 20.78 14.00
C ALA A 249 -41.55 20.84 13.48
N TYR A 250 -42.17 19.69 13.18
CA TYR A 250 -43.53 19.60 12.62
C TYR A 250 -44.63 19.20 13.63
N GLN A 251 -44.32 18.98 14.91
CA GLN A 251 -45.35 18.66 15.92
C GLN A 251 -46.39 19.77 16.18
N GLY A 252 -46.22 20.98 15.61
CA GLY A 252 -47.10 22.13 15.84
C GLY A 252 -48.24 22.37 14.83
N VAL A 253 -48.34 21.63 13.71
CA VAL A 253 -49.33 21.90 12.65
C VAL A 253 -49.98 20.60 12.14
N GLY A 254 -51.32 20.56 12.09
CA GLY A 254 -52.12 19.36 11.81
C GLY A 254 -52.05 18.80 10.39
N LEU A 255 -50.90 18.22 10.00
CA LEU A 255 -50.63 17.63 8.68
C LEU A 255 -50.14 16.16 8.78
N GLY A 256 -50.68 15.40 9.74
CA GLY A 256 -50.20 14.04 10.07
C GLY A 256 -50.17 13.04 8.89
N ALA A 257 -51.16 13.09 7.99
CA ALA A 257 -51.27 12.12 6.90
C ALA A 257 -50.18 12.25 5.82
N GLU A 258 -49.82 13.48 5.43
CA GLU A 258 -48.73 13.69 4.46
C GLU A 258 -47.36 13.44 5.07
N PHE A 259 -47.17 13.79 6.35
CA PHE A 259 -45.92 13.51 7.05
C PHE A 259 -45.70 12.00 7.19
N GLN A 260 -46.73 11.22 7.54
CA GLN A 260 -46.62 9.78 7.63
C GLN A 260 -46.23 9.13 6.29
N LYS A 261 -46.82 9.58 5.17
CA LYS A 261 -46.43 9.12 3.83
C LYS A 261 -45.01 9.54 3.43
N LYS A 262 -44.54 10.73 3.84
CA LYS A 262 -43.15 11.18 3.65
C LYS A 262 -42.18 10.39 4.54
N TYR A 263 -42.58 10.07 5.77
CA TYR A 263 -41.80 9.25 6.71
C TYR A 263 -41.70 7.80 6.23
N GLU A 264 -42.78 7.21 5.73
CA GLU A 264 -42.77 5.90 5.06
C GLU A 264 -41.88 5.92 3.82
N ASN A 265 -41.89 6.98 3.00
CA ASN A 265 -40.95 7.12 1.90
C ASN A 265 -39.49 7.22 2.38
N ILE A 266 -39.20 7.97 3.45
CA ILE A 266 -37.86 8.07 4.04
C ILE A 266 -37.44 6.71 4.63
N GLN A 267 -38.31 5.99 5.32
CA GLN A 267 -38.04 4.64 5.84
C GLN A 267 -37.87 3.62 4.70
N ASN A 268 -38.62 3.73 3.60
CA ASN A 268 -38.43 2.90 2.40
C ASN A 268 -37.15 3.27 1.62
N ILE A 269 -36.57 4.44 1.85
CA ILE A 269 -35.24 4.85 1.34
C ILE A 269 -34.13 4.36 2.28
N LEU A 270 -34.31 4.45 3.60
CA LEU A 270 -33.34 4.01 4.63
C LEU A 270 -33.30 2.50 4.84
N GLY A 271 -34.42 1.81 4.61
CA GLY A 271 -34.60 0.37 4.73
C GLY A 271 -34.43 -0.38 3.40
N LYS A 272 -33.98 0.27 2.33
CA LYS A 272 -33.46 -0.44 1.16
C LYS A 272 -32.12 -1.06 1.56
N ASP A 273 -32.11 -2.36 1.84
CA ASP A 273 -30.92 -3.13 2.17
C ASP A 273 -29.74 -2.73 1.28
N PHE A 274 -28.66 -2.26 1.92
CA PHE A 274 -27.45 -1.84 1.25
C PHE A 274 -26.74 -3.09 0.74
N ASN A 275 -26.94 -3.41 -0.54
CA ASN A 275 -26.14 -4.44 -1.20
C ASN A 275 -24.71 -3.92 -1.31
N SER A 276 -23.78 -4.56 -0.61
CA SER A 276 -22.34 -4.37 -0.82
C SER A 276 -22.02 -4.48 -2.31
N ILE A 277 -21.25 -3.53 -2.83
CA ILE A 277 -20.94 -3.41 -4.25
C ILE A 277 -19.64 -4.13 -4.60
N LEU A 278 -18.65 -4.21 -3.69
CA LEU A 278 -17.38 -4.91 -3.95
C LEU A 278 -16.84 -5.61 -2.68
N THR A 279 -17.29 -6.84 -2.42
CA THR A 279 -16.67 -7.68 -1.38
C THR A 279 -15.49 -8.44 -1.96
N VAL A 280 -14.35 -8.41 -1.27
CA VAL A 280 -13.16 -9.18 -1.65
C VAL A 280 -12.77 -10.06 -0.46
N GLY A 281 -12.63 -11.37 -0.66
CA GLY A 281 -12.27 -12.32 0.38
C GLY A 281 -11.29 -13.38 -0.11
N ARG A 282 -10.57 -14.02 0.79
CA ARG A 282 -9.72 -15.17 0.49
C ARG A 282 -10.56 -16.46 0.52
N VAL A 283 -10.35 -17.37 -0.43
CA VAL A 283 -11.04 -18.66 -0.56
C VAL A 283 -10.09 -19.82 -0.22
N SER A 284 -8.85 -19.76 -0.69
CA SER A 284 -7.76 -20.68 -0.36
C SER A 284 -6.46 -19.88 -0.18
N ASP A 285 -5.32 -20.54 -0.01
CA ASP A 285 -4.03 -19.86 0.09
C ASP A 285 -3.69 -19.06 -1.18
N ASN A 286 -3.98 -19.64 -2.34
CA ASN A 286 -3.69 -19.04 -3.65
C ASN A 286 -4.92 -18.52 -4.38
N THR A 287 -6.11 -18.56 -3.79
CA THR A 287 -7.36 -18.13 -4.43
C THR A 287 -8.07 -17.07 -3.60
N MET A 288 -8.40 -15.94 -4.22
CA MET A 288 -9.31 -14.93 -3.68
C MET A 288 -10.58 -14.84 -4.52
N ARG A 289 -11.65 -14.27 -3.96
CA ARG A 289 -12.94 -14.07 -4.60
C ARG A 289 -13.36 -12.61 -4.48
N ALA A 290 -13.66 -11.98 -5.61
CA ALA A 290 -14.29 -10.68 -5.68
C ALA A 290 -15.77 -10.85 -6.06
N ARG A 291 -16.68 -10.42 -5.20
CA ARG A 291 -18.11 -10.28 -5.50
C ARG A 291 -18.38 -8.83 -5.88
N ILE A 292 -18.88 -8.61 -7.10
CA ILE A 292 -19.39 -7.30 -7.53
C ILE A 292 -20.92 -7.38 -7.53
N GLY A 293 -21.54 -6.60 -6.65
CA GLY A 293 -22.98 -6.65 -6.39
C GLY A 293 -23.82 -5.87 -7.42
N ALA A 294 -24.99 -6.39 -7.78
CA ALA A 294 -25.97 -5.65 -8.57
C ALA A 294 -26.53 -4.48 -7.75
N LEU A 295 -26.57 -3.29 -8.35
CA LEU A 295 -27.06 -2.08 -7.67
C LEU A 295 -28.59 -2.07 -7.63
N LYS A 296 -29.17 -1.80 -6.45
CA LYS A 296 -30.62 -1.61 -6.26
C LYS A 296 -31.05 -0.25 -6.81
N GLN A 297 -31.48 -0.20 -8.06
CA GLN A 297 -32.07 0.98 -8.70
C GLN A 297 -33.49 1.26 -8.17
N ILE A 298 -34.05 2.42 -8.50
CA ILE A 298 -35.41 2.79 -8.08
C ILE A 298 -36.46 2.06 -8.91
N ASP A 299 -36.30 2.06 -10.23
CA ASP A 299 -37.36 1.64 -11.17
C ASP A 299 -37.24 0.18 -11.64
N SER A 300 -36.02 -0.38 -11.69
CA SER A 300 -35.75 -1.71 -12.26
C SER A 300 -35.44 -2.80 -11.23
N GLY A 301 -35.45 -2.49 -9.94
CA GLY A 301 -34.96 -3.41 -8.90
C GLY A 301 -33.43 -3.52 -8.92
N TYR A 302 -32.89 -4.74 -8.89
CA TYR A 302 -31.44 -4.96 -8.96
C TYR A 302 -30.94 -4.92 -10.41
N ALA A 303 -29.84 -4.21 -10.65
CA ALA A 303 -29.23 -4.06 -11.96
C ALA A 303 -27.70 -4.14 -11.89
N MET A 304 -27.11 -5.03 -12.68
CA MET A 304 -25.69 -5.05 -13.02
C MET A 304 -25.37 -3.80 -13.85
N ILE A 305 -24.33 -3.08 -13.46
CA ILE A 305 -23.93 -1.80 -14.07
C ILE A 305 -22.49 -1.96 -14.59
N PRO A 306 -22.15 -1.47 -15.80
CA PRO A 306 -20.77 -1.47 -16.28
C PRO A 306 -19.89 -0.68 -15.31
N ARG A 307 -18.93 -1.35 -14.68
CA ARG A 307 -18.04 -0.79 -13.66
C ARG A 307 -16.67 -1.44 -13.71
N THR A 308 -15.68 -0.66 -13.28
CA THR A 308 -14.29 -1.07 -13.16
C THR A 308 -13.82 -0.84 -11.73
N HIS A 309 -13.39 -1.91 -11.07
CA HIS A 309 -12.93 -1.91 -9.68
C HIS A 309 -11.42 -2.18 -9.65
N ASN A 310 -10.72 -1.48 -8.76
CA ASN A 310 -9.31 -1.77 -8.47
C ASN A 310 -9.24 -2.58 -7.18
N ILE A 311 -8.54 -3.70 -7.20
CA ILE A 311 -8.28 -4.53 -6.03
C ILE A 311 -6.78 -4.53 -5.78
N THR A 312 -6.37 -4.31 -4.54
CA THR A 312 -4.97 -4.36 -4.12
C THR A 312 -4.80 -5.50 -3.12
N PHE A 313 -3.74 -6.29 -3.27
CA PHE A 313 -3.43 -7.41 -2.40
C PHE A 313 -1.92 -7.58 -2.25
N LEU A 314 -1.52 -8.21 -1.14
CA LEU A 314 -0.18 -8.74 -0.97
C LEU A 314 -0.14 -10.14 -1.57
N LEU A 315 0.89 -10.40 -2.38
CA LEU A 315 1.16 -11.67 -3.02
C LEU A 315 2.54 -12.14 -2.56
N LEU A 316 2.59 -13.24 -1.83
CA LEU A 316 3.84 -13.87 -1.45
C LEU A 316 4.15 -14.93 -2.50
N ALA A 317 5.17 -14.69 -3.32
CA ALA A 317 5.60 -15.61 -4.37
C ALA A 317 7.00 -16.14 -4.06
N HIS A 318 7.25 -17.41 -4.38
CA HIS A 318 8.53 -18.05 -4.10
C HIS A 318 9.70 -17.27 -4.72
N LYS A 319 10.84 -17.18 -4.03
CA LYS A 319 11.99 -16.34 -4.41
C LYS A 319 12.58 -16.63 -5.81
N ASN A 320 12.34 -17.83 -6.35
CA ASN A 320 12.76 -18.24 -7.69
C ASN A 320 11.71 -17.90 -8.79
N ALA A 321 10.51 -17.48 -8.42
CA ALA A 321 9.44 -17.18 -9.37
C ALA A 321 9.78 -15.93 -10.18
N LYS A 322 9.65 -16.02 -11.52
CA LYS A 322 9.79 -14.87 -12.43
C LYS A 322 8.46 -14.31 -12.90
N TYR A 323 7.45 -15.16 -12.97
CA TYR A 323 6.12 -14.82 -13.45
C TYR A 323 5.08 -15.40 -12.52
N VAL A 324 3.97 -14.68 -12.39
CA VAL A 324 2.76 -15.18 -11.77
C VAL A 324 1.64 -15.13 -12.78
N GLU A 325 0.87 -16.19 -12.81
CA GLU A 325 -0.30 -16.40 -13.66
C GLU A 325 -1.55 -16.34 -12.80
N ILE A 326 -2.54 -15.59 -13.27
CA ILE A 326 -3.85 -15.48 -12.65
C ILE A 326 -4.82 -16.22 -13.56
N SER A 327 -5.35 -17.34 -13.07
CA SER A 327 -6.53 -18.00 -13.63
C SER A 327 -7.75 -17.42 -12.94
N SER A 328 -8.73 -16.94 -13.71
CA SER A 328 -9.95 -16.37 -13.15
C SER A 328 -11.19 -17.09 -13.64
N LYS A 329 -12.18 -17.25 -12.75
CA LYS A 329 -13.50 -17.79 -13.06
C LYS A 329 -14.56 -16.81 -12.58
N ALA A 330 -15.32 -16.24 -13.50
CA ALA A 330 -16.54 -15.52 -13.18
C ALA A 330 -17.74 -16.48 -13.08
N THR A 331 -18.70 -16.12 -12.24
CA THR A 331 -20.03 -16.73 -12.14
C THR A 331 -21.04 -15.61 -11.91
N MET A 332 -22.14 -15.59 -12.66
CA MET A 332 -23.24 -14.66 -12.41
C MET A 332 -24.36 -15.34 -11.63
N VAL A 333 -24.79 -14.75 -10.51
CA VAL A 333 -25.83 -15.27 -9.61
C VAL A 333 -27.02 -14.31 -9.59
N ASN A 334 -28.23 -14.80 -9.86
CA ASN A 334 -29.43 -13.97 -9.83
C ASN A 334 -29.77 -13.57 -8.39
N VAL A 335 -29.87 -12.27 -8.12
CA VAL A 335 -30.12 -11.70 -6.79
C VAL A 335 -31.52 -12.02 -6.26
N LYS A 336 -32.48 -12.36 -7.13
CA LYS A 336 -33.87 -12.65 -6.74
C LYS A 336 -34.06 -14.09 -6.23
N ASP A 337 -33.35 -15.08 -6.81
CA ASP A 337 -33.56 -16.51 -6.50
C ASP A 337 -32.28 -17.30 -6.17
N GLY A 338 -31.12 -16.64 -6.18
CA GLY A 338 -29.83 -17.23 -5.83
C GLY A 338 -29.28 -18.21 -6.86
N LYS A 339 -29.89 -18.35 -8.05
CA LYS A 339 -29.43 -19.32 -9.04
C LYS A 339 -28.25 -18.79 -9.85
N GLU A 340 -27.25 -19.64 -10.00
CA GLU A 340 -26.16 -19.44 -10.95
C GLU A 340 -26.67 -19.53 -12.39
N LEU A 341 -26.24 -18.57 -13.21
CA LEU A 341 -26.45 -18.57 -14.64
C LEU A 341 -25.42 -19.51 -15.27
N PRO A 342 -25.81 -20.48 -16.11
CA PRO A 342 -24.89 -21.50 -16.58
C PRO A 342 -23.78 -20.90 -17.44
N GLY A 343 -22.56 -21.41 -17.25
CA GLY A 343 -21.44 -21.14 -18.14
C GLY A 343 -21.69 -21.73 -19.54
N ARG A 344 -20.89 -21.31 -20.51
CA ARG A 344 -20.84 -21.97 -21.83
C ARG A 344 -20.04 -23.26 -21.66
N SER A 345 -20.64 -24.42 -21.94
CA SER A 345 -19.99 -25.72 -21.75
C SER A 345 -18.77 -25.87 -22.67
N GLY A 346 -17.56 -25.86 -22.10
CA GLY A 346 -16.28 -25.87 -22.83
C GLY A 346 -15.82 -27.23 -23.36
N LEU A 347 -16.46 -28.33 -22.93
CA LEU A 347 -16.05 -29.72 -23.16
C LEU A 347 -15.64 -30.09 -24.60
N ASN A 348 -16.20 -29.46 -25.64
CA ASN A 348 -15.85 -29.78 -27.02
C ASN A 348 -14.48 -29.20 -27.45
N LEU A 349 -14.04 -28.07 -26.88
CA LEU A 349 -12.69 -27.53 -27.09
C LEU A 349 -11.66 -28.28 -26.23
N LEU A 350 -12.14 -28.95 -25.18
CA LEU A 350 -11.34 -29.56 -24.10
C LEU A 350 -10.54 -30.78 -24.58
N PHE A 351 -11.07 -31.51 -25.57
CA PHE A 351 -10.40 -32.68 -26.14
C PHE A 351 -9.21 -32.30 -27.03
N ASP A 352 -9.36 -31.29 -27.87
CA ASP A 352 -8.44 -31.02 -28.98
C ASP A 352 -7.04 -30.60 -28.48
N GLU A 353 -6.98 -29.77 -27.45
CA GLU A 353 -5.72 -29.22 -26.93
C GLU A 353 -5.06 -30.10 -25.87
N LEU A 354 -5.84 -30.99 -25.24
CA LEU A 354 -5.33 -32.06 -24.39
C LEU A 354 -4.43 -33.01 -25.19
N ILE A 355 -4.81 -33.29 -26.43
CA ILE A 355 -4.05 -34.15 -27.36
C ILE A 355 -2.69 -33.50 -27.64
N ASP A 356 -2.69 -32.24 -28.06
CA ASP A 356 -1.46 -31.52 -28.42
C ASP A 356 -0.51 -31.39 -27.23
N ALA A 357 -1.01 -30.98 -26.05
CA ALA A 357 -0.20 -30.87 -24.84
C ALA A 357 0.38 -32.22 -24.40
N TYR A 358 -0.38 -33.31 -24.57
CA TYR A 358 0.08 -34.66 -24.25
C TYR A 358 1.15 -35.15 -25.23
N VAL A 359 0.95 -34.94 -26.54
CA VAL A 359 1.88 -35.31 -27.63
C VAL A 359 3.25 -34.66 -27.46
N GLU A 360 3.33 -33.40 -27.01
CA GLU A 360 4.61 -32.73 -26.74
C GLU A 360 5.35 -33.26 -25.50
N SER A 361 4.62 -33.74 -24.48
CA SER A 361 5.19 -33.98 -23.14
C SER A 361 6.16 -35.16 -23.04
N LYS A 362 5.93 -36.24 -23.82
CA LYS A 362 6.78 -37.45 -24.00
C LYS A 362 7.34 -38.19 -22.77
N GLN A 363 7.01 -37.80 -21.54
CA GLN A 363 7.56 -38.39 -20.31
C GLN A 363 6.50 -38.53 -19.21
N ILE A 364 5.77 -39.65 -19.24
CA ILE A 364 5.10 -40.16 -18.04
C ILE A 364 6.10 -41.07 -17.31
N LYS A 365 6.39 -40.75 -16.05
CA LYS A 365 6.98 -41.73 -15.12
C LYS A 365 5.86 -42.56 -14.52
N GLU A 366 6.17 -43.82 -14.27
CA GLU A 366 5.25 -44.79 -13.65
C GLU A 366 4.67 -44.25 -12.34
N CYS A 367 3.45 -43.74 -12.39
CA CYS A 367 2.57 -43.74 -11.24
C CYS A 367 2.14 -45.19 -10.97
N HIS A 368 1.88 -45.53 -9.72
CA HIS A 368 1.28 -46.80 -9.31
C HIS A 368 -0.20 -46.86 -9.75
N LEU A 369 -0.37 -46.98 -11.06
CA LEU A 369 -1.60 -47.31 -11.77
C LEU A 369 -1.58 -48.82 -12.07
N ASP A 370 -1.25 -49.64 -11.06
CA ASP A 370 -1.11 -51.09 -11.22
C ASP A 370 -2.47 -51.79 -11.50
N ASP A 371 -3.59 -51.10 -11.25
CA ASP A 371 -4.94 -51.50 -11.70
C ASP A 371 -5.27 -51.08 -13.15
N PHE A 372 -4.39 -50.31 -13.82
CA PHE A 372 -4.58 -49.84 -15.20
C PHE A 372 -3.53 -50.41 -16.15
N ALA A 373 -3.90 -51.54 -16.77
CA ALA A 373 -3.07 -52.36 -17.67
C ALA A 373 -2.66 -51.70 -19.02
N ALA A 374 -2.53 -50.37 -19.08
CA ALA A 374 -2.54 -49.55 -20.30
C ALA A 374 -1.14 -49.10 -20.79
N LYS A 375 -0.07 -49.87 -20.56
CA LYS A 375 1.27 -49.53 -21.10
C LYS A 375 1.40 -49.68 -22.62
N ALA A 376 0.61 -50.57 -23.23
CA ALA A 376 0.54 -50.72 -24.69
C ALA A 376 -0.48 -49.74 -25.29
N ASP A 377 -1.67 -49.67 -24.68
CA ASP A 377 -2.83 -48.93 -25.19
C ASP A 377 -2.56 -47.45 -25.45
N ILE A 378 -1.79 -46.75 -24.61
CA ILE A 378 -1.61 -45.29 -24.71
C ILE A 378 -1.17 -44.84 -26.12
N LYS A 379 -0.27 -45.58 -26.77
CA LYS A 379 0.23 -45.22 -28.11
C LYS A 379 -0.78 -45.50 -29.23
N GLU A 380 -1.63 -46.51 -29.04
CA GLU A 380 -2.73 -46.83 -29.95
C GLU A 380 -3.91 -45.86 -29.75
N LEU A 381 -4.18 -45.49 -28.50
CA LEU A 381 -5.08 -44.42 -28.10
C LEU A 381 -4.74 -43.14 -28.86
N MET A 382 -3.48 -42.67 -28.81
CA MET A 382 -3.03 -41.46 -29.52
C MET A 382 -3.36 -41.46 -31.02
N MET A 383 -3.22 -42.61 -31.70
CA MET A 383 -3.54 -42.72 -33.13
C MET A 383 -5.05 -42.68 -33.37
N ASN A 384 -5.83 -43.34 -32.51
CA ASN A 384 -7.29 -43.33 -32.57
C ASN A 384 -7.89 -41.98 -32.16
N VAL A 385 -7.22 -41.19 -31.31
CA VAL A 385 -7.68 -39.85 -30.94
C VAL A 385 -7.60 -38.88 -32.13
N GLN A 386 -6.46 -38.87 -32.85
CA GLN A 386 -6.30 -38.06 -34.05
C GLN A 386 -7.34 -38.42 -35.12
N ILE A 387 -7.71 -39.70 -35.22
CA ILE A 387 -8.75 -40.19 -36.14
C ILE A 387 -10.15 -39.74 -35.69
N ALA A 388 -10.46 -39.80 -34.39
CA ALA A 388 -11.76 -39.36 -33.86
C ALA A 388 -11.97 -37.85 -34.04
N HIS A 389 -10.99 -37.02 -33.70
CA HIS A 389 -11.05 -35.55 -33.86
C HIS A 389 -11.37 -35.12 -35.30
N ASN A 390 -10.74 -35.76 -36.30
CA ASN A 390 -10.97 -35.43 -37.72
C ASN A 390 -12.35 -35.88 -38.25
N ASN A 391 -13.08 -36.75 -37.55
CA ASN A 391 -14.29 -37.41 -38.08
C ASN A 391 -15.59 -37.10 -37.32
N CYS A 392 -15.52 -36.57 -36.08
CA CYS A 392 -16.66 -36.56 -35.16
C CYS A 392 -17.05 -35.12 -34.76
N SER A 393 -18.12 -34.59 -35.35
CA SER A 393 -18.44 -33.15 -35.41
C SER A 393 -19.60 -32.68 -34.51
N ASN A 394 -20.15 -33.54 -33.65
CA ASN A 394 -21.30 -33.28 -32.78
C ASN A 394 -21.07 -33.93 -31.39
N LYS A 395 -21.66 -33.38 -30.32
CA LYS A 395 -21.48 -33.82 -28.92
C LYS A 395 -21.95 -35.27 -28.66
N GLU A 396 -23.08 -35.67 -29.21
CA GLU A 396 -23.60 -37.04 -29.09
C GLU A 396 -22.77 -38.00 -29.97
N ASP A 397 -22.34 -37.53 -31.13
CA ASP A 397 -21.43 -38.27 -32.00
C ASP A 397 -20.05 -38.46 -31.36
N LEU A 398 -19.48 -37.48 -30.64
CA LEU A 398 -18.17 -37.60 -30.02
C LEU A 398 -18.17 -38.71 -28.94
N GLN A 399 -19.14 -38.70 -28.03
CA GLN A 399 -19.21 -39.73 -26.97
C GLN A 399 -19.38 -41.14 -27.55
N LYS A 400 -20.14 -41.27 -28.63
CA LYS A 400 -20.33 -42.53 -29.36
C LYS A 400 -19.08 -42.93 -30.15
N CYS A 401 -18.47 -42.00 -30.87
CA CYS A 401 -17.23 -42.14 -31.64
C CYS A 401 -16.05 -42.58 -30.76
N LEU A 402 -15.91 -42.01 -29.56
CA LEU A 402 -14.90 -42.43 -28.58
C LEU A 402 -15.14 -43.87 -28.09
N GLN A 403 -16.41 -44.27 -27.88
CA GLN A 403 -16.76 -45.65 -27.52
C GLN A 403 -16.53 -46.64 -28.68
N ASP A 404 -16.90 -46.26 -29.91
CA ASP A 404 -16.75 -47.06 -31.13
C ASP A 404 -15.26 -47.27 -31.50
N HIS A 405 -14.37 -46.33 -31.16
CA HIS A 405 -12.91 -46.44 -31.31
C HIS A 405 -12.21 -47.06 -30.08
N GLY A 406 -12.96 -47.75 -29.21
CA GLY A 406 -12.39 -48.59 -28.15
C GLY A 406 -11.68 -47.83 -27.03
N TRP A 407 -11.99 -46.54 -26.80
CA TRP A 407 -11.32 -45.78 -25.74
C TRP A 407 -11.56 -46.37 -24.37
N ASN A 408 -10.50 -46.42 -23.56
CA ASN A 408 -10.59 -46.79 -22.17
C ASN A 408 -11.49 -45.79 -21.43
N LYS A 409 -12.69 -46.23 -21.02
CA LYS A 409 -13.72 -45.44 -20.31
C LYS A 409 -13.16 -44.64 -19.13
N ASN A 410 -12.06 -45.10 -18.56
CA ASN A 410 -11.44 -44.51 -17.39
C ASN A 410 -10.58 -43.28 -17.70
N LEU A 411 -10.03 -43.12 -18.92
CA LEU A 411 -9.42 -41.85 -19.31
C LEU A 411 -10.49 -40.78 -19.50
N TYR A 412 -11.60 -41.10 -20.17
CA TYR A 412 -12.75 -40.19 -20.27
C TYR A 412 -13.24 -39.80 -18.87
N LYS A 413 -13.37 -40.76 -17.95
CA LYS A 413 -13.73 -40.50 -16.55
C LYS A 413 -12.73 -39.59 -15.84
N LEU A 414 -11.42 -39.82 -15.98
CA LEU A 414 -10.38 -38.97 -15.38
C LEU A 414 -10.41 -37.54 -15.94
N LEU A 415 -10.58 -37.38 -17.25
CA LEU A 415 -10.68 -36.06 -17.89
C LEU A 415 -11.98 -35.34 -17.51
N GLN A 416 -13.09 -36.07 -17.33
CA GLN A 416 -14.33 -35.54 -16.80
C GLN A 416 -14.13 -35.09 -15.34
N GLU A 417 -13.54 -35.92 -14.47
CA GLU A 417 -13.24 -35.57 -13.07
C GLU A 417 -12.35 -34.33 -12.98
N MET A 418 -11.29 -34.23 -13.80
CA MET A 418 -10.44 -33.05 -13.87
C MET A 418 -11.17 -31.81 -14.42
N SER A 419 -12.07 -31.98 -15.40
CA SER A 419 -12.90 -30.88 -15.91
C SER A 419 -13.92 -30.43 -14.85
N ASP A 420 -14.48 -31.35 -14.09
CA ASP A 420 -15.43 -31.09 -13.01
C ASP A 420 -14.72 -30.36 -11.85
N ASP A 421 -13.49 -30.74 -11.51
CA ASP A 421 -12.65 -30.01 -10.54
C ASP A 421 -12.29 -28.59 -11.03
N ILE A 422 -11.98 -28.43 -12.33
CA ILE A 422 -11.81 -27.11 -12.94
C ILE A 422 -13.11 -26.31 -12.82
N GLU A 423 -14.25 -26.86 -13.25
CA GLU A 423 -15.55 -26.20 -13.14
C GLU A 423 -15.93 -25.86 -11.68
N ALA A 424 -15.54 -26.68 -10.70
CA ALA A 424 -15.68 -26.37 -9.27
C ALA A 424 -14.73 -25.26 -8.76
N ASN A 425 -13.69 -24.93 -9.53
CA ASN A 425 -12.51 -24.18 -9.09
C ASN A 425 -11.82 -24.84 -7.88
N ASP A 426 -11.84 -26.17 -7.81
CA ASP A 426 -11.15 -26.96 -6.77
C ASP A 426 -9.76 -27.38 -7.23
N TRP A 427 -8.82 -26.46 -7.06
CA TRP A 427 -7.40 -26.71 -7.30
C TRP A 427 -6.87 -27.90 -6.47
N ARG A 428 -7.45 -28.22 -5.30
CA ARG A 428 -6.90 -29.25 -4.41
C ARG A 428 -7.17 -30.64 -4.94
N GLU A 429 -8.40 -30.92 -5.36
CA GLU A 429 -8.76 -32.21 -5.95
C GLU A 429 -8.13 -32.37 -7.34
N PHE A 430 -8.17 -31.32 -8.18
CA PHE A 430 -7.50 -31.33 -9.48
C PHE A 430 -6.00 -31.64 -9.34
N ASN A 431 -5.30 -31.03 -8.39
CA ASN A 431 -3.87 -31.26 -8.16
C ASN A 431 -3.58 -32.71 -7.73
N LYS A 432 -4.50 -33.42 -7.06
CA LYS A 432 -4.34 -34.86 -6.81
C LYS A 432 -4.38 -35.68 -8.09
N LEU A 433 -5.35 -35.41 -8.97
CA LEU A 433 -5.51 -36.11 -10.26
C LEU A 433 -4.38 -35.75 -11.24
N ALA A 434 -4.11 -34.47 -11.41
CA ALA A 434 -3.13 -33.93 -12.35
C ALA A 434 -1.69 -34.37 -12.03
N ARG A 435 -1.33 -34.57 -10.75
CA ARG A 435 -0.01 -35.12 -10.35
C ARG A 435 0.27 -36.52 -10.93
N CYS A 436 -0.77 -37.27 -11.31
CA CYS A 436 -0.61 -38.56 -11.97
C CYS A 436 -0.33 -38.44 -13.48
N LEU A 437 -0.63 -37.29 -14.09
CA LEU A 437 -0.44 -37.03 -15.51
C LEU A 437 0.79 -36.15 -15.79
N THR A 438 1.11 -35.22 -14.90
CA THR A 438 2.19 -34.25 -15.08
C THR A 438 2.87 -33.89 -13.75
N PRO A 439 4.20 -33.64 -13.74
CA PRO A 439 4.88 -33.03 -12.61
C PRO A 439 4.54 -31.52 -12.44
N TYR A 440 3.84 -30.91 -13.41
CA TYR A 440 3.46 -29.50 -13.44
C TYR A 440 1.93 -29.33 -13.49
N PRO A 441 1.20 -29.70 -12.42
CA PRO A 441 -0.25 -29.61 -12.39
C PRO A 441 -0.73 -28.16 -12.52
N ASP A 442 0.03 -27.18 -12.01
CA ASP A 442 -0.33 -25.75 -12.08
C ASP A 442 -0.36 -25.27 -13.54
N GLN A 443 0.65 -25.66 -14.33
CA GLN A 443 0.70 -25.34 -15.75
C GLN A 443 -0.42 -26.06 -16.51
N LEU A 444 -0.73 -27.32 -16.16
CA LEU A 444 -1.84 -28.03 -16.81
C LEU A 444 -3.19 -27.36 -16.51
N TRP A 445 -3.43 -26.90 -15.28
CA TRP A 445 -4.60 -26.09 -14.94
C TRP A 445 -4.66 -24.81 -15.79
N THR A 446 -3.58 -24.04 -15.89
CA THR A 446 -3.64 -22.79 -16.65
C THR A 446 -3.66 -23.00 -18.16
N ASP A 447 -3.04 -24.05 -18.70
CA ASP A 447 -3.17 -24.46 -20.10
C ASP A 447 -4.62 -24.90 -20.40
N PHE A 448 -5.27 -25.67 -19.52
CA PHE A 448 -6.71 -25.96 -19.64
C PHE A 448 -7.56 -24.68 -19.66
N VAL A 449 -7.38 -23.81 -18.67
CA VAL A 449 -8.23 -22.62 -18.54
C VAL A 449 -7.98 -21.60 -19.66
N SER A 450 -6.71 -21.34 -19.99
CA SER A 450 -6.36 -20.29 -20.97
C SER A 450 -6.72 -20.66 -22.40
N LYS A 451 -6.72 -21.95 -22.73
CA LYS A 451 -6.93 -22.41 -24.09
C LYS A 451 -8.36 -22.92 -24.33
N VAL A 452 -8.82 -23.91 -23.55
CA VAL A 452 -10.15 -24.52 -23.70
C VAL A 452 -11.27 -23.55 -23.35
N TYR A 453 -11.06 -22.79 -22.27
CA TYR A 453 -12.07 -21.88 -21.72
C TYR A 453 -11.91 -20.44 -22.21
N ALA A 454 -11.05 -20.20 -23.21
CA ALA A 454 -10.91 -18.91 -23.88
C ALA A 454 -12.26 -18.36 -24.37
N GLY A 455 -12.62 -17.14 -23.95
CA GLY A 455 -13.90 -16.51 -24.33
C GLY A 455 -15.13 -17.15 -23.68
N THR A 456 -14.96 -17.88 -22.58
CA THR A 456 -16.07 -18.38 -21.73
C THR A 456 -16.19 -17.53 -20.45
N GLN A 457 -16.52 -18.15 -19.31
CA GLN A 457 -16.53 -17.51 -17.99
C GLN A 457 -15.13 -17.37 -17.37
N TRP A 458 -14.09 -17.84 -18.07
CA TRP A 458 -12.70 -17.79 -17.61
C TRP A 458 -11.86 -16.80 -18.40
N ASP A 459 -10.88 -16.20 -17.71
CA ASP A 459 -9.84 -15.32 -18.26
C ASP A 459 -8.50 -15.65 -17.59
N VAL A 460 -7.39 -15.60 -18.34
CA VAL A 460 -6.04 -15.90 -17.85
C VAL A 460 -5.09 -14.79 -18.22
N THR A 461 -4.43 -14.22 -17.22
CA THR A 461 -3.42 -13.17 -17.40
C THR A 461 -2.14 -13.50 -16.66
N ARG A 462 -0.99 -13.17 -17.26
CA ARG A 462 0.34 -13.40 -16.69
C ARG A 462 1.07 -12.07 -16.52
N PHE A 463 1.78 -11.92 -15.42
CA PHE A 463 2.65 -10.77 -15.17
C PHE A 463 4.04 -11.22 -14.71
N SER A 464 5.06 -10.43 -15.04
CA SER A 464 6.40 -10.59 -14.49
C SER A 464 6.46 -10.03 -13.08
N LEU A 465 7.07 -10.77 -12.16
CA LEU A 465 7.54 -10.22 -10.91
C LEU A 465 8.76 -9.32 -11.19
N PRO A 466 8.93 -8.19 -10.46
CA PRO A 466 10.17 -7.41 -10.52
C PRO A 466 11.36 -8.32 -10.24
N GLU A 467 12.26 -8.50 -11.22
CA GLU A 467 13.49 -9.24 -10.95
C GLU A 467 14.28 -8.48 -9.88
N LYS A 468 14.57 -9.13 -8.75
CA LYS A 468 15.61 -8.68 -7.83
C LYS A 468 16.91 -8.63 -8.61
N LYS A 469 17.29 -7.42 -9.04
CA LYS A 469 18.57 -7.16 -9.69
C LYS A 469 19.65 -7.58 -8.71
N ALA A 470 20.41 -8.62 -9.06
CA ALA A 470 21.47 -9.14 -8.22
C ALA A 470 22.38 -8.00 -7.72
N GLN A 471 22.84 -8.12 -6.47
CA GLN A 471 23.83 -7.20 -5.94
C GLN A 471 25.15 -7.44 -6.67
N GLU A 472 25.56 -6.47 -7.48
CA GLU A 472 26.85 -6.50 -8.16
C GLU A 472 27.82 -5.60 -7.39
N LEU A 473 28.81 -6.20 -6.74
CA LEU A 473 30.03 -5.50 -6.35
C LEU A 473 31.06 -5.69 -7.45
N TYR A 474 31.53 -4.58 -8.02
CA TYR A 474 32.61 -4.59 -9.01
C TYR A 474 33.94 -4.95 -8.34
N ASP A 475 34.91 -5.40 -9.13
CA ASP A 475 36.26 -5.68 -8.61
C ASP A 475 36.88 -4.42 -8.01
N GLN A 476 37.21 -4.51 -6.72
CA GLN A 476 37.81 -3.45 -5.94
C GLN A 476 38.56 -4.05 -4.75
N VAL A 477 39.53 -3.30 -4.24
CA VAL A 477 40.22 -3.60 -2.99
C VAL A 477 39.57 -2.79 -1.89
N ALA A 478 39.08 -3.45 -0.85
CA ALA A 478 38.47 -2.79 0.29
C ALA A 478 39.57 -2.16 1.16
N VAL A 479 39.54 -0.84 1.36
CA VAL A 479 40.52 -0.13 2.18
C VAL A 479 39.95 0.08 3.58
N LEU A 480 40.39 -0.74 4.53
CA LEU A 480 40.09 -0.58 5.95
C LEU A 480 40.96 0.54 6.53
N GLN A 481 40.33 1.58 7.07
CA GLN A 481 40.95 2.63 7.87
C GLN A 481 40.60 2.43 9.34
N ASP A 482 41.61 2.15 10.17
CA ASP A 482 41.48 2.06 11.63
C ASP A 482 41.96 3.35 12.30
N ASP A 483 41.13 3.97 13.12
CA ASP A 483 41.46 5.18 13.89
C ASP A 483 41.92 4.91 15.34
N GLY A 484 42.00 3.62 15.72
CA GLY A 484 42.31 3.14 17.05
C GLY A 484 41.08 2.91 17.95
N VAL A 485 39.87 3.24 17.47
CA VAL A 485 38.59 2.98 18.12
C VAL A 485 37.70 2.10 17.23
N ASN A 486 37.58 2.47 15.95
CA ASN A 486 36.82 1.74 14.94
C ASN A 486 37.63 1.54 13.66
N THR A 487 37.37 0.44 12.96
CA THR A 487 37.85 0.21 11.60
C THR A 487 36.70 0.42 10.62
N SER A 488 36.90 1.22 9.57
CA SER A 488 35.88 1.44 8.55
C SER A 488 36.39 1.23 7.14
N THR A 489 35.54 0.76 6.23
CA THR A 489 35.82 0.70 4.78
C THR A 489 34.63 1.25 4.01
N ILE A 490 34.90 1.76 2.81
CA ILE A 490 33.90 2.22 1.87
C ILE A 490 34.02 1.37 0.61
N LEU A 491 33.01 0.53 0.36
CA LEU A 491 32.84 -0.18 -0.90
C LEU A 491 32.17 0.78 -1.89
N LEU A 492 32.84 1.00 -3.02
CA LEU A 492 32.39 1.88 -4.10
C LEU A 492 31.81 1.05 -5.24
N ARG A 493 31.11 1.72 -6.17
CA ARG A 493 30.62 1.13 -7.42
C ARG A 493 29.73 -0.11 -7.21
N GLY A 494 29.04 -0.23 -6.08
CA GLY A 494 27.99 -1.24 -5.95
C GLY A 494 26.83 -0.97 -6.90
N LYS A 495 25.94 -1.96 -7.03
CA LYS A 495 24.71 -1.83 -7.81
C LYS A 495 23.59 -2.55 -7.06
N ASN A 496 22.55 -1.81 -6.71
CA ASN A 496 21.41 -2.27 -5.89
C ASN A 496 21.82 -2.82 -4.50
N LEU A 497 22.89 -2.31 -3.89
CA LEU A 497 23.30 -2.75 -2.55
C LEU A 497 22.19 -2.46 -1.52
N ASN A 498 21.89 -3.46 -0.69
CA ASN A 498 20.92 -3.41 0.40
C ASN A 498 21.55 -4.04 1.67
N VAL A 499 21.35 -3.39 2.83
CA VAL A 499 21.87 -3.79 4.14
C VAL A 499 21.56 -5.25 4.46
N SER A 500 20.31 -5.69 4.27
CA SER A 500 19.83 -7.02 4.67
C SER A 500 20.38 -8.17 3.83
N GLU A 501 20.98 -7.86 2.69
CA GLU A 501 21.44 -8.83 1.70
C GLU A 501 22.97 -8.79 1.49
N LEU A 502 23.65 -7.71 1.91
CA LEU A 502 25.08 -7.52 1.71
C LEU A 502 25.94 -8.42 2.61
N ASP A 503 25.39 -8.83 3.76
CA ASP A 503 25.99 -9.67 4.84
C ASP A 503 27.52 -9.82 4.80
N PRO A 504 28.28 -8.71 4.95
CA PRO A 504 29.70 -8.73 4.69
C PRO A 504 30.46 -9.20 5.93
N THR A 505 31.27 -10.26 5.80
CA THR A 505 32.07 -10.79 6.90
C THR A 505 33.55 -10.53 6.65
N LEU A 506 34.25 -9.90 7.59
CA LEU A 506 35.70 -9.73 7.52
C LEU A 506 36.40 -10.99 8.07
N HIS A 507 37.14 -11.67 7.21
CA HIS A 507 37.98 -12.81 7.56
C HIS A 507 39.40 -12.31 7.87
N ILE A 508 39.87 -12.58 9.09
CA ILE A 508 41.18 -12.17 9.59
C ILE A 508 42.01 -13.41 9.91
N GLN A 509 43.07 -13.66 9.15
CA GLN A 509 43.95 -14.81 9.36
C GLN A 509 45.38 -14.36 9.68
N LYS A 510 45.99 -14.92 10.73
CA LYS A 510 47.36 -14.62 11.18
C LYS A 510 48.25 -15.85 10.97
N ASN A 511 49.20 -15.79 10.05
CA ASN A 511 49.95 -16.98 9.60
C ASN A 511 48.99 -18.14 9.24
N ASN A 512 49.33 -19.38 9.61
CA ASN A 512 48.53 -20.58 9.33
C ASN A 512 47.46 -20.91 10.40
N THR A 513 47.00 -19.94 11.20
CA THR A 513 45.88 -20.20 12.12
C THR A 513 44.54 -20.27 11.38
N SER A 514 43.50 -20.78 12.04
CA SER A 514 42.12 -20.60 11.57
C SER A 514 41.78 -19.10 11.46
N PRO A 515 40.94 -18.69 10.49
CA PRO A 515 40.50 -17.30 10.36
C PRO A 515 39.51 -16.93 11.47
N TYR A 516 39.63 -15.71 11.99
CA TYR A 516 38.61 -15.06 12.79
C TYR A 516 37.59 -14.41 11.86
N LEU A 517 36.31 -14.54 12.18
CA LEU A 517 35.19 -13.95 11.43
C LEU A 517 34.63 -12.77 12.21
N LEU A 518 34.53 -11.61 11.57
CA LEU A 518 34.06 -10.37 12.18
C LEU A 518 32.96 -9.74 11.31
N ALA A 519 31.73 -9.74 11.81
CA ALA A 519 30.63 -8.99 11.21
C ALA A 519 30.78 -7.48 11.53
N PRO A 520 30.28 -6.58 10.66
CA PRO A 520 30.26 -5.15 10.93
C PRO A 520 29.30 -4.83 12.08
N GLN A 521 29.66 -3.84 12.88
CA GLN A 521 28.77 -3.20 13.86
C GLN A 521 27.75 -2.27 13.19
N ASN A 522 28.06 -1.75 12.00
CA ASN A 522 27.16 -0.89 11.23
C ASN A 522 27.40 -1.03 9.72
N ILE A 523 26.31 -1.01 8.95
CA ILE A 523 26.30 -1.02 7.49
C ILE A 523 25.44 0.17 7.03
N GLU A 524 26.08 1.15 6.39
CA GLU A 524 25.42 2.35 5.88
C GLU A 524 25.44 2.31 4.34
N ILE A 525 24.25 2.19 3.73
CA ILE A 525 24.10 2.23 2.27
C ILE A 525 23.89 3.68 1.82
N LEU A 526 24.77 4.13 0.93
CA LEU A 526 24.82 5.49 0.40
C LEU A 526 24.56 5.50 -1.11
N SER A 527 24.30 6.68 -1.65
CA SER A 527 24.20 6.92 -3.10
C SER A 527 23.25 5.95 -3.82
N HIS A 528 22.07 5.72 -3.24
CA HIS A 528 20.99 4.89 -3.82
C HIS A 528 21.43 3.43 -4.10
N GLY A 529 22.18 2.81 -3.19
CA GLY A 529 22.64 1.43 -3.34
C GLY A 529 23.87 1.27 -4.22
N THR A 530 24.68 2.32 -4.39
CA THR A 530 25.95 2.27 -5.15
C THR A 530 27.21 2.40 -4.30
N VAL A 531 27.06 2.74 -3.02
CA VAL A 531 28.16 2.82 -2.05
C VAL A 531 27.70 2.15 -0.76
N ALA A 532 28.56 1.35 -0.14
CA ALA A 532 28.33 0.80 1.20
C ALA A 532 29.50 1.14 2.10
N LYS A 533 29.21 1.74 3.26
CA LYS A 533 30.20 2.02 4.30
C LYS A 533 30.00 1.01 5.44
N LEU A 534 31.06 0.27 5.74
CA LEU A 534 31.07 -0.76 6.77
C LEU A 534 31.91 -0.26 7.95
N ALA A 535 31.43 -0.47 9.17
CA ALA A 535 32.19 -0.20 10.39
C ALA A 535 32.32 -1.47 11.23
N PHE A 536 33.53 -1.71 11.73
CA PHE A 536 33.94 -2.81 12.59
C PHE A 536 34.65 -2.23 13.82
N PRO A 537 34.84 -3.01 14.90
CA PRO A 537 35.78 -2.64 15.97
C PRO A 537 37.18 -2.30 15.43
N SER A 538 37.96 -1.50 16.16
CA SER A 538 39.39 -1.30 15.85
C SER A 538 40.09 -2.67 15.76
N LEU A 539 40.78 -2.93 14.65
CA LEU A 539 41.52 -4.18 14.47
C LEU A 539 42.78 -4.22 15.35
N LYS A 540 43.24 -3.06 15.82
CA LYS A 540 44.39 -2.92 16.73
C LYS A 540 44.32 -3.83 17.96
N ILE A 541 43.12 -4.15 18.48
CA ILE A 541 42.94 -5.04 19.64
C ILE A 541 43.43 -6.48 19.38
N TRP A 542 43.54 -6.90 18.12
CA TRP A 542 44.09 -8.20 17.71
C TRP A 542 45.58 -8.14 17.32
N GLY A 543 46.26 -7.01 17.57
CA GLY A 543 47.67 -6.81 17.22
C GLY A 543 47.92 -6.56 15.73
N LEU A 544 46.91 -6.09 14.99
CA LEU A 544 47.06 -5.61 13.63
C LEU A 544 47.69 -4.21 13.65
N GLY A 545 49.01 -4.18 13.50
CA GLY A 545 49.86 -2.97 13.54
C GLY A 545 51.31 -3.27 13.88
N ASP A 546 51.55 -4.36 14.61
CA ASP A 546 52.87 -4.97 14.70
C ASP A 546 53.19 -5.72 13.40
N ALA A 547 54.48 -5.94 13.10
CA ALA A 547 55.00 -6.45 11.83
C ALA A 547 54.73 -7.97 11.57
N GLY A 548 53.47 -8.39 11.71
CA GLY A 548 53.00 -9.74 11.41
C GLY A 548 52.38 -9.87 10.02
N ASN A 549 52.49 -11.08 9.43
CA ASN A 549 51.83 -11.42 8.19
C ASN A 549 50.35 -11.77 8.46
N TYR A 550 49.46 -10.86 8.07
CA TYR A 550 48.00 -11.06 8.14
C TYR A 550 47.42 -11.18 6.74
N ILE A 551 46.51 -12.13 6.55
CA ILE A 551 45.65 -12.22 5.35
C ILE A 551 44.28 -11.70 5.75
N LEU A 552 43.83 -10.66 5.06
CA LEU A 552 42.54 -10.01 5.27
C LEU A 552 41.69 -10.18 4.01
N LYS A 553 40.47 -10.70 4.16
CA LYS A 553 39.49 -10.82 3.07
C LYS A 553 38.12 -10.39 3.55
N LEU A 554 37.43 -9.59 2.76
CA LEU A 554 36.05 -9.21 3.04
C LEU A 554 35.13 -10.10 2.20
N GLN A 555 34.54 -11.11 2.84
CA GLN A 555 33.56 -11.97 2.20
C GLN A 555 32.25 -11.21 2.00
N THR A 556 31.70 -11.27 0.79
CA THR A 556 30.35 -10.78 0.47
C THR A 556 29.61 -11.89 -0.28
N PRO A 557 28.26 -11.88 -0.33
CA PRO A 557 27.49 -12.89 -1.05
C PRO A 557 27.81 -12.95 -2.56
N SER A 558 28.23 -11.83 -3.15
CA SER A 558 28.62 -11.78 -4.56
C SER A 558 30.00 -12.40 -4.82
N LYS A 559 31.00 -12.09 -3.98
CA LYS A 559 32.39 -12.58 -4.03
C LYS A 559 33.21 -12.10 -2.82
N PRO A 560 34.33 -12.76 -2.49
CA PRO A 560 35.35 -12.17 -1.62
C PRO A 560 36.02 -10.96 -2.29
N LEU A 561 36.37 -9.96 -1.48
CA LEU A 561 37.21 -8.82 -1.87
C LEU A 561 38.52 -8.86 -1.10
N ASP A 562 39.62 -8.53 -1.77
CA ASP A 562 40.91 -8.31 -1.11
C ASP A 562 40.89 -7.02 -0.28
N VAL A 563 41.70 -6.98 0.79
CA VAL A 563 41.66 -5.92 1.79
C VAL A 563 43.04 -5.31 2.01
N ILE A 564 43.12 -3.98 1.93
CA ILE A 564 44.27 -3.20 2.41
C ILE A 564 43.90 -2.60 3.76
N TYR A 565 44.72 -2.85 4.77
CA TYR A 565 44.55 -2.28 6.10
C TYR A 565 45.51 -1.12 6.32
N LEU A 566 44.95 0.05 6.61
CA LEU A 566 45.66 1.28 6.91
C LEU A 566 45.36 1.69 8.35
N ILE A 567 46.38 1.66 9.20
CA ILE A 567 46.33 2.37 10.47
C ILE A 567 46.40 3.86 10.13
N LYS A 568 45.31 4.57 10.36
CA LYS A 568 45.33 6.02 10.32
C LYS A 568 46.21 6.46 11.50
N PRO A 569 47.20 7.35 11.30
CA PRO A 569 47.90 7.93 12.44
C PRO A 569 46.85 8.50 13.38
N ALA A 570 46.94 8.17 14.67
CA ALA A 570 45.93 8.54 15.65
C ALA A 570 45.61 10.04 15.47
N PRO A 571 44.33 10.41 15.29
CA PRO A 571 43.97 11.78 14.96
C PRO A 571 44.64 12.71 15.97
N PRO A 572 45.36 13.77 15.52
CA PRO A 572 46.16 14.59 16.41
C PRO A 572 45.28 15.02 17.58
N LYS A 573 45.73 14.66 18.79
CA LYS A 573 45.00 14.81 20.06
C LYS A 573 44.17 16.08 20.01
N ARG A 574 42.84 15.98 20.09
CA ARG A 574 41.97 17.16 19.97
C ARG A 574 42.25 18.10 21.14
N LEU A 575 43.04 19.14 20.86
CA LEU A 575 43.56 20.12 21.82
C LEU A 575 42.53 21.21 22.14
N GLY A 576 41.27 20.99 21.76
CA GLY A 576 40.12 21.77 22.21
C GLY A 576 39.84 23.06 21.45
N TYR A 577 40.50 23.26 20.31
CA TYR A 577 40.23 24.37 19.40
C TYR A 577 40.73 24.13 17.97
N LYS A 578 40.32 25.03 17.08
CA LYS A 578 40.76 25.17 15.69
C LYS A 578 40.96 26.65 15.41
N VAL A 579 42.13 27.01 14.88
CA VAL A 579 42.40 28.35 14.35
C VAL A 579 42.21 28.35 12.83
N THR A 580 41.87 29.49 12.26
CA THR A 580 41.85 29.72 10.81
C THR A 580 42.32 31.13 10.52
N VAL A 581 43.25 31.29 9.59
CA VAL A 581 43.84 32.57 9.21
C VAL A 581 43.54 32.80 7.72
N PRO A 582 42.50 33.60 7.38
CA PRO A 582 41.99 33.70 6.01
C PRO A 582 43.00 34.27 5.02
N ALA A 583 43.84 35.21 5.46
CA ALA A 583 44.89 35.80 4.65
C ALA A 583 46.10 34.84 4.56
N SER A 584 46.61 34.60 3.35
CA SER A 584 47.84 33.85 3.09
C SER A 584 49.11 34.70 3.25
N ILE A 585 49.00 36.02 3.11
CA ILE A 585 50.10 37.01 3.15
C ILE A 585 49.64 38.19 4.03
N ILE A 586 50.55 38.80 4.78
CA ILE A 586 50.30 40.04 5.50
C ILE A 586 50.80 41.21 4.63
N THR A 587 49.87 42.07 4.18
CA THR A 587 50.24 43.28 3.46
C THR A 587 50.70 44.36 4.44
N ALA A 588 51.94 44.84 4.29
CA ALA A 588 52.49 45.96 5.05
C ALA A 588 52.38 47.27 4.25
N ASP A 589 52.00 48.35 4.91
CA ASP A 589 52.01 49.70 4.36
C ASP A 589 53.41 50.34 4.38
N ASN A 590 53.51 51.58 3.89
CA ASN A 590 54.77 52.32 3.86
C ASN A 590 55.36 52.65 5.25
N SER A 591 54.59 52.52 6.33
CA SER A 591 55.03 52.69 7.71
C SER A 591 55.42 51.36 8.40
N GLY A 592 55.38 50.23 7.67
CA GLY A 592 55.63 48.91 8.23
C GLY A 592 54.50 48.41 9.12
N LYS A 593 53.26 48.86 8.87
CA LYS A 593 52.04 48.41 9.57
C LYS A 593 51.16 47.56 8.69
N GLY A 594 50.46 46.60 9.29
CA GLY A 594 49.58 45.68 8.57
C GLY A 594 48.52 45.06 9.48
N THR A 595 47.57 44.34 8.89
CA THR A 595 46.47 43.71 9.63
C THR A 595 46.42 42.20 9.40
N LEU A 596 46.18 41.44 10.47
CA LEU A 596 46.08 39.99 10.46
C LEU A 596 44.79 39.58 11.17
N GLN A 597 43.96 38.76 10.50
CA GLN A 597 42.73 38.21 11.09
C GLN A 597 42.92 36.75 11.47
N LEU A 598 42.56 36.41 12.72
CA LEU A 598 42.48 35.05 13.23
C LEU A 598 41.01 34.72 13.54
N ILE A 599 40.53 33.55 13.15
CA ILE A 599 39.22 33.01 13.51
C ILE A 599 39.48 31.82 14.43
N ILE A 600 38.91 31.82 15.63
CA ILE A 600 39.17 30.83 16.67
C ILE A 600 37.84 30.18 17.06
N ASN A 601 37.78 28.86 16.92
CA ASN A 601 36.63 28.04 17.30
C ASN A 601 37.09 26.95 18.27
N LYS A 602 36.59 26.95 19.50
CA LYS A 602 36.81 25.84 20.44
C LYS A 602 36.07 24.59 19.97
N ASP A 603 36.60 23.43 20.34
CA ASP A 603 35.95 22.13 20.15
C ASP A 603 34.69 22.05 21.04
N ASN A 604 33.64 21.37 20.57
CA ASN A 604 32.42 21.16 21.34
C ASN A 604 32.56 20.01 22.36
N GLU A 605 33.42 19.01 22.08
CA GLU A 605 33.56 17.80 22.90
C GLU A 605 34.55 18.01 24.07
N ASN A 606 35.64 18.73 23.82
CA ASN A 606 36.73 18.94 24.78
C ASN A 606 37.32 20.36 24.64
N PRO A 607 36.56 21.43 24.88
CA PRO A 607 37.02 22.80 24.68
C PRO A 607 38.24 23.13 25.54
N ALA A 608 39.29 23.69 24.93
CA ALA A 608 40.41 24.26 25.70
C ALA A 608 39.89 25.37 26.61
N GLU A 609 40.45 25.55 27.81
CA GLU A 609 40.05 26.67 28.68
C GLU A 609 40.64 27.97 28.13
N LYS A 610 41.94 27.95 27.82
CA LYS A 610 42.68 29.12 27.35
C LYS A 610 43.59 28.75 26.19
N ILE A 611 43.44 29.50 25.09
CA ILE A 611 44.28 29.37 23.90
C ILE A 611 45.28 30.52 23.94
N PHE A 612 46.53 30.21 24.25
CA PHE A 612 47.59 31.20 24.30
C PHE A 612 48.12 31.51 22.91
N LEU A 613 48.29 32.79 22.62
CA LEU A 613 48.79 33.37 21.38
C LEU A 613 50.15 34.02 21.64
N GLU A 614 51.14 33.65 20.85
CA GLU A 614 52.45 34.27 20.78
C GLU A 614 52.75 34.63 19.32
N ILE A 615 53.21 35.87 19.08
CA ILE A 615 53.54 36.37 17.75
C ILE A 615 55.02 36.77 17.73
N MET A 616 55.76 36.23 16.77
CA MET A 616 57.15 36.54 16.48
C MET A 616 57.25 37.19 15.09
N GLY A 617 58.25 38.05 14.88
CA GLY A 617 58.45 38.75 13.60
C GLY A 617 57.58 40.01 13.40
N ALA A 618 56.72 40.36 14.37
CA ALA A 618 55.92 41.59 14.35
C ALA A 618 55.63 42.08 15.78
N GLN A 619 55.47 43.40 15.96
CA GLN A 619 54.95 43.98 17.19
C GLN A 619 53.43 44.13 17.09
N ILE A 620 52.69 43.73 18.12
CA ILE A 620 51.24 43.95 18.18
C ILE A 620 50.97 45.38 18.65
N GLU A 621 50.38 46.21 17.79
CA GLU A 621 49.95 47.58 18.12
C GLU A 621 48.55 47.59 18.76
N LYS A 622 47.61 46.80 18.22
CA LYS A 622 46.23 46.72 18.70
C LYS A 622 45.63 45.35 18.45
N ILE A 623 44.76 44.90 19.35
CA ILE A 623 43.88 43.74 19.11
C ILE A 623 42.43 44.18 19.29
N VAL A 624 41.60 43.89 18.30
CA VAL A 624 40.14 44.05 18.37
C VAL A 624 39.52 42.66 18.26
N SER A 625 38.56 42.33 19.11
CA SER A 625 37.93 41.01 19.13
C SER A 625 36.45 41.07 18.80
N THR A 626 35.91 39.99 18.23
CA THR A 626 34.48 39.88 17.93
C THR A 626 33.97 38.48 18.30
N PRO A 627 33.13 38.32 19.34
CA PRO A 627 32.60 39.36 20.22
C PRO A 627 33.69 40.06 21.07
N ASP A 628 33.33 41.18 21.69
CA ASP A 628 34.22 41.89 22.61
C ASP A 628 34.64 41.02 23.80
N LYS A 629 35.84 41.28 24.33
CA LYS A 629 36.39 40.66 25.56
C LYS A 629 36.56 39.13 25.50
N ILE A 630 36.76 38.53 24.33
CA ILE A 630 37.19 37.11 24.25
C ILE A 630 38.69 36.95 24.57
N ILE A 631 39.47 38.03 24.47
CA ILE A 631 40.92 38.07 24.70
C ILE A 631 41.28 38.66 26.06
N GLY A 632 42.29 38.06 26.71
CA GLY A 632 42.98 38.59 27.88
C GLY A 632 44.50 38.59 27.68
N LYS A 633 45.22 39.23 28.60
CA LYS A 633 46.69 39.32 28.58
C LYS A 633 47.29 38.66 29.82
N GLN A 634 48.41 37.95 29.66
CA GLN A 634 49.14 37.31 30.76
C GLN A 634 50.63 37.67 30.64
N GLY A 635 51.07 38.63 31.45
CA GLY A 635 52.40 39.25 31.29
C GLY A 635 52.45 40.27 30.16
N GLU A 636 53.65 40.63 29.70
CA GLU A 636 53.82 41.70 28.71
C GLU A 636 53.66 41.26 27.25
N THR A 637 53.97 40.00 26.95
CA THR A 637 54.05 39.47 25.57
C THR A 637 52.96 38.45 25.23
N GLN A 638 52.40 37.76 26.23
CA GLN A 638 51.47 36.65 26.00
C GLN A 638 50.01 37.11 26.07
N TRP A 639 49.23 36.69 25.07
CA TRP A 639 47.78 36.90 25.03
C TRP A 639 47.07 35.54 25.13
N PHE A 640 45.83 35.52 25.61
CA PHE A 640 45.02 34.31 25.65
C PHE A 640 43.58 34.54 25.21
N VAL A 641 42.98 33.54 24.60
CA VAL A 641 41.60 33.56 24.10
C VAL A 641 40.76 32.55 24.87
N SER A 642 39.62 33.02 25.39
CA SER A 642 38.75 32.30 26.32
C SER A 642 37.44 31.80 25.70
N LYS A 643 37.08 32.26 24.49
CA LYS A 643 35.82 31.95 23.81
C LYS A 643 36.01 31.93 22.29
N ASN A 644 35.03 31.41 21.57
CA ASN A 644 35.00 31.46 20.10
C ASN A 644 34.89 32.91 19.62
N GLY A 645 35.48 33.21 18.46
CA GLY A 645 35.35 34.50 17.82
C GLY A 645 36.51 34.85 16.89
N ILE A 646 36.54 36.11 16.48
CA ILE A 646 37.50 36.67 15.53
C ILE A 646 38.42 37.62 16.28
N LEU A 647 39.73 37.55 16.01
CA LEU A 647 40.72 38.55 16.42
C LEU A 647 41.23 39.28 15.18
N ASN A 648 41.13 40.61 15.20
CA ASN A 648 41.75 41.49 14.23
C ASN A 648 42.97 42.14 14.90
N LEU A 649 44.16 41.72 14.49
CA LEU A 649 45.45 42.19 14.97
C LEU A 649 45.95 43.31 14.07
N SER A 650 46.23 44.47 14.64
CA SER A 650 47.04 45.52 14.01
C SER A 650 48.50 45.29 14.40
N LEU A 651 49.35 45.09 13.41
CA LEU A 651 50.76 44.76 13.55
C LEU A 651 51.63 45.92 13.07
N ALA A 652 52.78 46.11 13.70
CA ALA A 652 53.79 47.10 13.37
C ALA A 652 55.20 46.45 13.32
N ASN A 653 56.18 47.19 12.81
CA ASN A 653 57.54 46.70 12.56
C ASN A 653 57.59 45.52 11.57
N LEU A 654 56.71 45.54 10.57
CA LEU A 654 56.68 44.56 9.49
C LEU A 654 57.72 44.92 8.42
N ASN A 655 58.77 44.10 8.31
CA ASN A 655 59.77 44.22 7.26
C ASN A 655 59.35 43.43 6.02
N ASP A 656 59.63 43.96 4.83
CA ASP A 656 59.33 43.28 3.57
C ASP A 656 60.13 41.95 3.46
N ASN A 657 59.47 40.88 2.99
CA ASN A 657 59.98 39.50 2.98
C ASN A 657 60.30 38.89 4.36
N ALA A 658 59.91 39.52 5.47
CA ALA A 658 59.94 38.86 6.78
C ALA A 658 58.77 37.87 6.95
N GLU A 659 58.92 36.91 7.87
CA GLU A 659 57.85 36.01 8.27
C GLU A 659 57.29 36.40 9.64
N VAL A 660 55.96 36.49 9.73
CA VAL A 660 55.25 36.55 11.01
C VAL A 660 54.90 35.11 11.41
N ILE A 661 55.44 34.68 12.55
CA ILE A 661 55.21 33.34 13.09
C ILE A 661 54.23 33.46 14.26
N ILE A 662 53.14 32.71 14.20
CA ILE A 662 52.06 32.73 15.17
C ILE A 662 52.01 31.35 15.83
N ASN A 663 52.43 31.26 17.09
CA ASN A 663 52.37 30.03 17.87
C ASN A 663 51.09 30.01 18.72
N PHE A 664 50.39 28.87 18.71
CA PHE A 664 49.24 28.61 19.58
C PHE A 664 49.54 27.49 20.57
N TYR A 665 49.18 27.72 21.84
CA TYR A 665 49.36 26.76 22.93
C TYR A 665 48.06 26.60 23.73
N ASN A 666 47.81 25.41 24.30
CA ASN A 666 46.73 25.23 25.29
C ASN A 666 47.17 25.67 26.70
N GLU A 667 46.27 25.57 27.69
CA GLU A 667 46.57 25.85 29.10
C GLU A 667 47.68 25.00 29.72
N LYS A 668 48.04 23.86 29.10
CA LYS A 668 49.17 22.99 29.51
C LYS A 668 50.49 23.36 28.83
N LYS A 669 50.52 24.44 28.04
CA LYS A 669 51.64 24.88 27.19
C LYS A 669 52.08 23.86 26.13
N GLU A 670 51.20 22.91 25.77
CA GLU A 670 51.43 22.02 24.62
C GLU A 670 51.34 22.88 23.35
N LYS A 671 52.43 22.99 22.58
CA LYS A 671 52.46 23.73 21.30
C LYS A 671 51.61 22.98 20.28
N HIS A 672 50.55 23.62 19.78
CA HIS A 672 49.55 22.99 18.93
C HIS A 672 49.79 23.30 17.45
N GLU A 673 49.88 24.59 17.12
CA GLU A 673 49.79 25.07 15.75
C GLU A 673 50.78 26.23 15.60
N GLN A 674 51.57 26.19 14.52
CA GLN A 674 52.47 27.26 14.13
C GLN A 674 52.04 27.74 12.76
N ILE A 675 51.49 28.95 12.68
CA ILE A 675 51.04 29.55 11.45
C ILE A 675 52.08 30.57 11.02
N VAL A 676 52.73 30.32 9.89
CA VAL A 676 53.71 31.23 9.28
C VAL A 676 53.01 32.04 8.20
N ARG A 677 53.25 33.35 8.16
CA ARG A 677 52.71 34.26 7.14
C ARG A 677 53.80 35.20 6.64
N PRO A 678 54.14 35.20 5.33
CA PRO A 678 55.08 36.15 4.78
C PRO A 678 54.48 37.56 4.78
N VAL A 679 55.34 38.55 4.92
CA VAL A 679 55.04 39.97 4.77
C VAL A 679 55.37 40.40 3.34
N SER A 680 54.45 41.12 2.72
CA SER A 680 54.66 41.78 1.43
C SER A 680 54.30 43.26 1.55
N LYS A 681 55.22 44.13 1.14
CA LYS A 681 54.98 45.58 1.10
C LYS A 681 54.06 45.96 -0.07
N ARG A 682 53.15 46.92 0.18
CA ARG A 682 52.16 47.41 -0.78
C ARG A 682 52.70 48.45 -1.77
#